data_AF-A0A2I0N8K7-F1
#
_entry.id   AF-A0A2I0N8K7-F1
#
_cell.length_a   1.000
_cell.length_b   1.000
_cell.length_c   1.000
_cell.angle_alpha   90.00
_cell.angle_beta   90.00
_cell.angle_gamma   90.00
#
_symmetry.space_group_name_H-M   'P 1'
#
loop_
_entity.id
_entity.type
_entity.pdbx_description
1 polymer ?
#
loop_
_entity_poly.entity_id
_entity_poly.type
_entity_poly.pdbx_seq_one_letter_code
_entity_poly.pdbx_strand_id
1 'polypeptide(L)'
;MEQRSRSIFAMLIACLFVFALLPVAAADAPDGFETVSWKPVVPVKKATLVQADKWGDIDDYAYLAAVPSSVFYDEKSDSIVSHPLLFYDGGNVGTDYFMEDWLATAGMDELVTINMEEIIPWSANKTTEIYADNPYDVAREVATSSWKSSKTAVLAVIDGRMEYADAVAGAVEGTMPGDYKPKVETITGERDVGIVPVYHNFSIPEPYKYIDTDLVWDVIPGTGVPANVVSGINLDMQLYDWQLGMVAAVENWVLIDPDPSSYVFNNGPWGVAFTYMPTKSMAMPTDEMPIMDREPRAVLWDSVLRGPDNKAVYRVDCNLYPGVEFDLPEEVCFGASGISFELTWNNPNVNMGLVILDPFNNSIAKAVDIEEFIAEGLPAEPPATEDETYETVKTIGISKIGEGRHRVCVVKLTDNTEPVDFKVTYAWEQLVSREEGNFIASATEGAILASLLNAPLLYVDDDYMPPATKSALDALGVKKVVFMDLGGEAPLAESLAASYGVEHITDYVKLYSRIQDITDETDVVFSSIATFGDSKFAGPAAYAAAHHGCPVFLVEMHPELSCAAAWHSLYWQGAKEKRRPPSVGSMVISGREVYDFLGGVGFDGEGMENMLTVCDEFNLGASWDRTFAGVAVPGRITGTPTDASYWVSRSVFYPVVVFANPATDPKGGMYITGSRSTTDTSTGFLDVQPGGEMEFKYPVLQTWVSYQHRFNERASKYHGINYTGADGITPFWSPSDNPVDNDVNARYGRPGCYYPDMTNSEVVPFYMNKLGYSNVYSTNFEATMENLNRGVMMWIEVMHGGNAGGGTVGFWGTAGKAVEENPWRGYEEGGDTFEPDTMAESKQAGVDVVPSPKGAGEVTGHDGVVITIAAQFAQTTSKSGSQIDEALENIHSAGVVAGSCLIAYTPLHMSLVRHGSVFQVIDPWLTSWYCAFAIATFGRDLASGDTVGEAYEKGIRHVGIEYLTGQWWWDIYENVVYFGDPELRLYSPLHSWEKPVAISPEEAQAMVAGTGAVDETPGFGAVLIVAALAMMAALMTVRKR
;
A
#
# COMPACT_ATOMS: atom_id res chain seq x y z
N MET A 1 3.38 60.22 63.17
CA MET A 1 3.46 58.75 63.02
C MET A 1 2.28 58.19 62.23
N GLU A 2 1.04 58.65 62.44
CA GLU A 2 -0.15 58.18 61.69
C GLU A 2 -0.07 58.39 60.17
N GLN A 3 0.53 59.48 59.70
CA GLN A 3 0.62 59.76 58.26
C GLN A 3 1.62 58.82 57.55
N ARG A 4 2.73 58.44 58.22
CA ARG A 4 3.69 57.46 57.71
C ARG A 4 3.12 56.03 57.67
N SER A 5 2.29 55.66 58.65
CA SER A 5 1.60 54.36 58.69
C SER A 5 0.58 54.22 57.55
N ARG A 6 -0.17 55.27 57.22
CA ARG A 6 -1.13 55.26 56.10
C ARG A 6 -0.44 55.13 54.74
N SER A 7 0.70 55.80 54.54
CA SER A 7 1.45 55.68 53.29
C SER A 7 2.05 54.29 53.09
N ILE A 8 2.59 53.68 54.15
CA ILE A 8 3.15 52.31 54.09
C ILE A 8 2.04 51.28 53.85
N PHE A 9 0.87 51.45 54.47
CA PHE A 9 -0.27 50.54 54.30
C PHE A 9 -0.91 50.67 52.90
N ALA A 10 -1.01 51.89 52.37
CA ALA A 10 -1.48 52.13 50.99
C ALA A 10 -0.48 51.58 49.95
N MET A 11 0.82 51.66 50.23
CA MET A 11 1.86 51.10 49.37
C MET A 11 1.86 49.57 49.38
N LEU A 12 1.60 48.93 50.53
CA LEU A 12 1.41 47.48 50.64
C LEU A 12 0.16 46.99 49.89
N ILE A 13 -0.94 47.72 49.95
CA ILE A 13 -2.16 47.42 49.17
C ILE A 13 -1.91 47.61 47.67
N ALA A 14 -1.20 48.67 47.28
CA ALA A 14 -0.83 48.88 45.88
C ALA A 14 0.12 47.78 45.37
N CYS A 15 1.08 47.33 46.18
CA CYS A 15 1.93 46.19 45.84
C CYS A 15 1.14 44.87 45.74
N LEU A 16 0.16 44.63 46.61
CA LEU A 16 -0.72 43.45 46.53
C LEU A 16 -1.63 43.47 45.30
N PHE A 17 -2.11 44.64 44.88
CA PHE A 17 -2.87 44.79 43.63
C PHE A 17 -1.98 44.65 42.39
N VAL A 18 -0.73 45.12 42.43
CA VAL A 18 0.23 44.96 41.33
C VAL A 18 0.69 43.51 41.19
N PHE A 19 0.86 42.75 42.28
CA PHE A 19 1.17 41.32 42.22
C PHE A 19 -0.02 40.43 41.84
N ALA A 20 -1.26 40.85 42.09
CA ALA A 20 -2.47 40.14 41.68
C ALA A 20 -2.90 40.46 40.23
N LEU A 21 -2.29 41.45 39.59
CA LEU A 21 -2.54 41.88 38.20
C LEU A 21 -1.35 41.62 37.26
N LEU A 22 -0.27 40.98 37.74
CA LEU A 22 0.65 40.36 36.81
C LEU A 22 -0.14 39.24 36.11
N PRO A 23 -0.29 39.26 34.78
CA PRO A 23 -0.67 38.06 34.08
C PRO A 23 0.38 37.03 34.51
N VAL A 24 -0.05 35.94 35.17
CA VAL A 24 0.68 34.70 34.96
C VAL A 24 0.64 34.56 33.46
N ALA A 25 1.76 34.77 32.78
CA ALA A 25 1.86 34.38 31.39
C ALA A 25 1.48 32.91 31.41
N ALA A 26 0.27 32.59 30.93
CA ALA A 26 0.02 31.26 30.44
C ALA A 26 1.16 31.04 29.44
N ALA A 27 1.99 30.02 29.66
CA ALA A 27 2.88 29.61 28.60
C ALA A 27 1.97 29.40 27.38
N ASP A 28 2.29 30.05 26.27
CA ASP A 28 1.57 29.81 25.02
C ASP A 28 1.62 28.30 24.76
N ALA A 29 0.50 27.72 24.31
CA ALA A 29 0.46 26.30 23.98
C ALA A 29 1.56 26.01 22.95
N PRO A 30 2.28 24.89 23.07
CA PRO A 30 3.33 24.56 22.11
C PRO A 30 2.73 24.47 20.70
N ASP A 31 3.34 25.17 19.75
CA ASP A 31 2.92 25.13 18.35
C ASP A 31 3.15 23.71 17.80
N GLY A 32 2.08 23.02 17.41
CA GLY A 32 2.15 21.74 16.72
C GLY A 32 2.56 21.89 15.24
N PHE A 33 2.87 20.78 14.58
CA PHE A 33 3.19 20.74 13.15
C PHE A 33 2.16 19.92 12.37
N GLU A 34 1.87 20.34 11.14
CA GLU A 34 1.03 19.56 10.22
C GLU A 34 1.77 18.30 9.77
N THR A 35 1.07 17.17 9.75
CA THR A 35 1.58 15.85 9.33
C THR A 35 0.40 15.02 8.80
N VAL A 36 0.56 13.70 8.72
CA VAL A 36 -0.49 12.70 8.40
C VAL A 36 -1.58 12.60 9.46
N SER A 37 -1.90 13.70 10.14
CA SER A 37 -2.79 13.69 11.28
C SER A 37 -3.88 14.74 11.16
N TRP A 38 -5.09 14.39 11.61
CA TRP A 38 -6.28 15.27 11.58
C TRP A 38 -6.12 16.56 12.39
N LYS A 39 -5.08 16.64 13.24
CA LYS A 39 -4.67 17.85 13.96
C LYS A 39 -3.15 18.00 13.98
N PRO A 40 -2.65 19.24 14.18
CA PRO A 40 -1.24 19.48 14.39
C PRO A 40 -0.66 18.63 15.54
N VAL A 41 0.52 18.06 15.33
CA VAL A 41 1.19 17.18 16.30
C VAL A 41 2.25 17.95 17.09
N VAL A 42 2.28 17.75 18.40
CA VAL A 42 3.32 18.23 19.32
C VAL A 42 4.18 17.03 19.71
N PRO A 43 5.44 16.96 19.26
CA PRO A 43 6.31 15.82 19.54
C PRO A 43 6.84 15.90 20.98
N VAL A 44 6.94 14.76 21.66
CA VAL A 44 7.50 14.67 23.02
C VAL A 44 8.85 13.97 22.98
N LYS A 45 9.83 14.43 23.77
CA LYS A 45 11.16 13.77 23.91
C LYS A 45 11.07 12.46 24.68
N LYS A 46 10.32 11.51 24.14
CA LYS A 46 9.98 10.24 24.73
C LYS A 46 9.97 9.16 23.64
N ALA A 47 10.11 7.90 24.03
CA ALA A 47 9.76 6.75 23.21
C ALA A 47 9.18 5.65 24.10
N THR A 48 8.26 4.85 23.58
CA THR A 48 7.73 3.65 24.23
C THR A 48 8.09 2.43 23.40
N LEU A 49 8.71 1.44 24.02
CA LEU A 49 9.06 0.15 23.41
C LEU A 49 8.26 -0.97 24.06
N VAL A 50 7.64 -1.80 23.23
CA VAL A 50 6.96 -3.03 23.64
C VAL A 50 7.74 -4.21 23.09
N GLN A 51 8.16 -5.13 23.96
CA GLN A 51 8.81 -6.37 23.53
C GLN A 51 7.80 -7.22 22.74
N ALA A 52 8.14 -7.60 21.50
CA ALA A 52 7.33 -8.53 20.73
C ALA A 52 7.35 -9.93 21.38
N ASP A 53 6.17 -10.52 21.60
CA ASP A 53 5.99 -11.83 22.23
C ASP A 53 5.46 -12.87 21.24
N LYS A 54 6.31 -13.84 20.89
CA LYS A 54 6.00 -14.87 19.89
C LYS A 54 4.86 -15.82 20.26
N TRP A 55 4.48 -15.92 21.53
CA TRP A 55 3.70 -17.05 22.04
C TRP A 55 2.37 -16.65 22.69
N GLY A 56 2.04 -15.37 22.77
CA GLY A 56 0.78 -14.88 23.32
C GLY A 56 0.52 -13.43 22.98
N ASP A 57 -0.68 -12.94 23.25
CA ASP A 57 -1.12 -11.60 22.82
C ASP A 57 -0.81 -10.48 23.84
N ILE A 58 0.07 -10.74 24.82
CA ILE A 58 0.34 -9.76 25.89
C ILE A 58 1.03 -8.51 25.34
N ASP A 59 1.87 -8.66 24.33
CA ASP A 59 2.55 -7.57 23.62
C ASP A 59 1.54 -6.75 22.80
N ASP A 60 0.59 -7.40 22.13
CA ASP A 60 -0.49 -6.74 21.38
C ASP A 60 -1.36 -5.88 22.31
N TYR A 61 -1.84 -6.45 23.42
CA TYR A 61 -2.59 -5.69 24.43
C TYR A 61 -1.74 -4.64 25.15
N ALA A 62 -0.44 -4.90 25.36
CA ALA A 62 0.48 -3.90 25.92
C ALA A 62 0.63 -2.70 24.98
N TYR A 63 0.80 -2.95 23.68
CA TYR A 63 0.90 -1.93 22.65
C TYR A 63 -0.39 -1.11 22.58
N LEU A 64 -1.55 -1.76 22.50
CA LEU A 64 -2.86 -1.11 22.49
C LEU A 64 -3.09 -0.24 23.74
N ALA A 65 -2.75 -0.74 24.93
CA ALA A 65 -2.84 0.05 26.16
C ALA A 65 -1.89 1.27 26.16
N ALA A 66 -0.76 1.16 25.48
CA ALA A 66 0.23 2.24 25.35
C ALA A 66 -0.15 3.30 24.31
N VAL A 67 -1.02 3.01 23.33
CA VAL A 67 -1.48 3.97 22.32
C VAL A 67 -1.99 5.28 22.94
N PRO A 68 -3.00 5.32 23.85
CA PRO A 68 -3.49 6.58 24.40
C PRO A 68 -2.50 7.30 25.32
N SER A 69 -1.42 6.63 25.74
CA SER A 69 -0.32 7.26 26.47
C SER A 69 0.77 7.83 25.55
N SER A 70 0.75 7.41 24.28
CA SER A 70 1.74 7.73 23.26
C SER A 70 1.21 8.66 22.17
N VAL A 71 -0.12 8.73 21.99
CA VAL A 71 -0.81 9.69 21.15
C VAL A 71 -2.13 10.05 21.83
N PHE A 72 -2.38 11.34 22.06
CA PHE A 72 -3.67 11.80 22.59
C PHE A 72 -4.00 13.22 22.14
N TYR A 73 -5.29 13.50 22.01
CA TYR A 73 -5.78 14.83 21.67
C TYR A 73 -5.91 15.71 22.92
N ASP A 74 -5.28 16.88 22.93
CA ASP A 74 -5.48 17.90 23.96
C ASP A 74 -6.44 18.98 23.48
N GLU A 75 -7.68 18.96 23.99
CA GLU A 75 -8.71 19.96 23.69
C GLU A 75 -8.28 21.40 24.01
N LYS A 76 -7.33 21.60 24.94
CA LYS A 76 -6.91 22.95 25.35
C LYS A 76 -5.97 23.59 24.33
N SER A 77 -5.03 22.83 23.78
CA SER A 77 -4.16 23.29 22.70
C SER A 77 -4.76 23.09 21.32
N ASP A 78 -5.84 22.30 21.18
CA ASP A 78 -6.39 21.84 19.90
C ASP A 78 -5.28 21.16 19.06
N SER A 79 -4.57 20.22 19.68
CA SER A 79 -3.43 19.53 19.08
C SER A 79 -3.30 18.10 19.58
N ILE A 80 -2.62 17.26 18.81
CA ILE A 80 -2.26 15.90 19.21
C ILE A 80 -0.89 15.94 19.88
N VAL A 81 -0.76 15.40 21.08
CA VAL A 81 0.54 15.20 21.73
C VAL A 81 0.97 13.77 21.46
N SER A 82 2.16 13.58 20.86
CA SER A 82 2.59 12.23 20.46
C SER A 82 4.09 11.99 20.59
N HIS A 83 4.46 10.73 20.80
CA HIS A 83 5.83 10.21 20.71
C HIS A 83 5.85 8.79 20.09
N PRO A 84 7.01 8.31 19.61
CA PRO A 84 7.10 7.00 18.98
C PRO A 84 6.71 5.84 19.90
N LEU A 85 5.83 4.98 19.41
CA LEU A 85 5.44 3.72 20.02
C LEU A 85 5.87 2.60 19.08
N LEU A 86 6.72 1.70 19.55
CA LEU A 86 7.41 0.73 18.70
C LEU A 86 7.32 -0.68 19.31
N PHE A 87 7.17 -1.68 18.45
CA PHE A 87 7.54 -3.04 18.81
C PHE A 87 9.07 -3.17 18.74
N TYR A 88 9.62 -4.03 19.60
CA TYR A 88 11.05 -4.32 19.64
C TYR A 88 11.29 -5.83 19.76
N ASP A 89 12.08 -6.36 18.84
CA ASP A 89 12.38 -7.80 18.72
C ASP A 89 13.88 -8.11 18.93
N GLY A 90 14.67 -7.12 19.37
CA GLY A 90 16.09 -7.31 19.71
C GLY A 90 17.06 -7.35 18.53
N GLY A 91 16.64 -7.00 17.30
CA GLY A 91 17.57 -7.00 16.16
C GLY A 91 17.08 -6.42 14.84
N ASN A 92 15.91 -5.76 14.80
CA ASN A 92 15.44 -5.09 13.59
C ASN A 92 16.19 -3.76 13.34
N VAL A 93 16.99 -3.72 12.26
CA VAL A 93 17.77 -2.54 11.86
C VAL A 93 16.90 -1.31 11.53
N GLY A 94 15.65 -1.51 11.10
CA GLY A 94 14.71 -0.41 10.85
C GLY A 94 14.33 0.34 12.13
N THR A 95 14.15 -0.38 13.24
CA THR A 95 13.96 0.22 14.56
C THR A 95 15.21 0.99 14.98
N ASP A 96 16.39 0.43 14.73
CA ASP A 96 17.67 1.09 15.05
C ASP A 96 17.85 2.41 14.31
N TYR A 97 17.66 2.43 12.99
CA TYR A 97 17.80 3.64 12.19
C TYR A 97 16.69 4.66 12.44
N PHE A 98 15.47 4.22 12.75
CA PHE A 98 14.42 5.14 13.20
C PHE A 98 14.81 5.83 14.51
N MET A 99 15.27 5.05 15.50
CA MET A 99 15.69 5.59 16.79
C MET A 99 16.92 6.48 16.67
N GLU A 100 17.87 6.16 15.77
CA GLU A 100 18.99 7.04 15.44
C GLU A 100 18.51 8.42 14.95
N ASP A 101 17.60 8.43 13.97
CA ASP A 101 17.05 9.68 13.40
C ASP A 101 16.27 10.48 14.46
N TRP A 102 15.46 9.80 15.27
CA TRP A 102 14.69 10.40 16.36
C TRP A 102 15.59 11.04 17.41
N LEU A 103 16.63 10.32 17.86
CA LEU A 103 17.59 10.83 18.84
C LEU A 103 18.41 12.01 18.31
N ALA A 104 18.77 11.98 17.02
CA ALA A 104 19.48 13.07 16.37
C ALA A 104 18.62 14.34 16.24
N THR A 105 17.29 14.18 16.13
CA THR A 105 16.38 15.29 15.84
C THR A 105 15.62 15.81 17.04
N ALA A 106 14.81 14.97 17.68
CA ALA A 106 14.02 15.29 18.86
C ALA A 106 14.82 15.13 20.15
N GLY A 107 15.68 14.11 20.22
CA GLY A 107 16.30 13.62 21.45
C GLY A 107 15.32 12.82 22.30
N MET A 108 15.79 12.28 23.43
CA MET A 108 14.99 11.43 24.31
C MET A 108 15.32 11.68 25.78
N ASP A 109 14.37 12.26 26.51
CA ASP A 109 14.45 12.51 27.94
C ASP A 109 13.85 11.35 28.76
N GLU A 110 12.83 10.68 28.22
CA GLU A 110 12.23 9.49 28.83
C GLU A 110 12.16 8.31 27.85
N LEU A 111 12.47 7.12 28.34
CA LEU A 111 12.23 5.86 27.64
C LEU A 111 11.29 4.99 28.49
N VAL A 112 10.19 4.53 27.91
CA VAL A 112 9.28 3.57 28.54
C VAL A 112 9.49 2.21 27.88
N THR A 113 9.61 1.17 28.69
CA THR A 113 9.86 -0.19 28.21
C THR A 113 8.85 -1.13 28.83
N ILE A 114 8.11 -1.88 28.02
CA ILE A 114 7.06 -2.78 28.49
C ILE A 114 7.48 -4.22 28.19
N ASN A 115 7.55 -5.03 29.24
CA ASN A 115 7.95 -6.44 29.21
C ASN A 115 9.28 -6.71 28.49
N MET A 116 10.22 -5.77 28.60
CA MET A 116 11.50 -5.86 27.92
C MET A 116 12.41 -6.94 28.53
N GLU A 117 12.73 -7.96 27.74
CA GLU A 117 13.75 -8.96 28.06
C GLU A 117 15.07 -8.71 27.33
N GLU A 118 14.99 -8.06 26.16
CA GLU A 118 16.13 -7.78 25.31
C GLU A 118 16.99 -6.61 25.81
N ILE A 119 18.25 -6.58 25.38
CA ILE A 119 19.16 -5.48 25.69
C ILE A 119 18.76 -4.27 24.84
N ILE A 120 18.38 -3.18 25.50
CA ILE A 120 18.10 -1.91 24.83
C ILE A 120 19.41 -1.12 24.61
N PRO A 121 19.74 -0.73 23.38
CA PRO A 121 20.97 0.00 23.09
C PRO A 121 20.90 1.51 23.39
N TRP A 122 19.70 2.07 23.55
CA TRP A 122 19.47 3.51 23.78
C TRP A 122 19.33 3.87 25.26
N SER A 123 19.77 5.07 25.64
CA SER A 123 19.65 5.59 27.00
C SER A 123 18.86 6.89 27.03
N ALA A 124 18.01 7.06 28.03
CA ALA A 124 17.31 8.30 28.34
C ALA A 124 17.73 8.85 29.72
N ASN A 125 17.38 10.11 30.01
CA ASN A 125 17.56 10.69 31.34
C ASN A 125 16.75 9.94 32.41
N LYS A 126 15.58 9.42 32.02
CA LYS A 126 14.71 8.58 32.84
C LYS A 126 14.29 7.36 32.02
N THR A 127 14.43 6.17 32.60
CA THR A 127 13.83 4.94 32.06
C THR A 127 12.73 4.48 33.01
N THR A 128 11.53 4.26 32.47
CA THR A 128 10.38 3.70 33.17
C THR A 128 10.16 2.28 32.68
N GLU A 129 10.51 1.30 33.50
CA GLU A 129 10.36 -0.13 33.19
C GLU A 129 9.02 -0.63 33.73
N ILE A 130 8.21 -1.22 32.85
CA ILE A 130 6.93 -1.83 33.17
C ILE A 130 7.06 -3.34 32.91
N TYR A 131 6.80 -4.13 33.94
CA TYR A 131 6.79 -5.59 33.89
C TYR A 131 5.48 -6.11 34.44
N ALA A 132 4.76 -6.87 33.62
CA ALA A 132 3.53 -7.53 34.03
C ALA A 132 3.28 -8.79 33.20
N ASP A 133 2.75 -9.82 33.87
CA ASP A 133 2.54 -11.15 33.30
C ASP A 133 1.15 -11.34 32.68
N ASN A 134 0.32 -10.28 32.66
CA ASN A 134 -1.01 -10.30 32.03
C ASN A 134 -1.44 -8.90 31.54
N PRO A 135 -2.35 -8.82 30.55
CA PRO A 135 -2.81 -7.56 29.99
C PRO A 135 -3.40 -6.57 31.00
N TYR A 136 -4.14 -7.03 32.01
CA TYR A 136 -4.80 -6.17 33.00
C TYR A 136 -3.80 -5.39 33.86
N ASP A 137 -2.73 -6.05 34.31
CA ASP A 137 -1.66 -5.43 35.08
C ASP A 137 -0.81 -4.50 34.21
N VAL A 138 -0.49 -4.88 32.96
CA VAL A 138 0.21 -3.99 32.02
C VAL A 138 -0.56 -2.69 31.83
N ALA A 139 -1.86 -2.77 31.52
CA ALA A 139 -2.69 -1.60 31.30
C ALA A 139 -2.79 -0.70 32.55
N ARG A 140 -2.87 -1.30 33.75
CA ARG A 140 -2.80 -0.54 35.02
C ARG A 140 -1.50 0.25 35.13
N GLU A 141 -0.35 -0.38 34.90
CA GLU A 141 0.96 0.27 35.05
C GLU A 141 1.14 1.38 34.02
N VAL A 142 0.75 1.16 32.76
CA VAL A 142 0.76 2.19 31.72
C VAL A 142 -0.13 3.36 32.12
N ALA A 143 -1.36 3.09 32.57
CA ALA A 143 -2.31 4.12 32.98
C ALA A 143 -1.82 4.93 34.19
N THR A 144 -1.31 4.28 35.23
CA THR A 144 -0.92 4.94 36.48
C THR A 144 0.46 5.61 36.41
N SER A 145 1.31 5.23 35.45
CA SER A 145 2.56 5.93 35.15
C SER A 145 2.35 7.18 34.29
N SER A 146 1.34 7.16 33.42
CA SER A 146 1.10 8.23 32.45
C SER A 146 0.14 9.31 32.98
N TRP A 147 -0.96 8.92 33.63
CA TRP A 147 -1.95 9.86 34.18
C TRP A 147 -1.75 10.06 35.70
N LYS A 148 -1.79 11.33 36.15
CA LYS A 148 -1.88 11.64 37.60
C LYS A 148 -3.30 11.47 38.14
N SER A 149 -4.28 11.76 37.30
CA SER A 149 -5.71 11.57 37.56
C SER A 149 -6.45 11.58 36.24
N SER A 150 -7.56 10.88 36.13
CA SER A 150 -8.48 11.00 35.01
C SER A 150 -9.92 10.83 35.48
N LYS A 151 -10.84 11.68 35.00
CA LYS A 151 -12.27 11.54 35.30
C LYS A 151 -12.95 10.49 34.42
N THR A 152 -12.34 10.16 33.28
CA THR A 152 -12.86 9.23 32.29
C THR A 152 -11.82 8.12 32.06
N ALA A 153 -12.26 6.88 31.92
CA ALA A 153 -11.43 5.79 31.42
C ALA A 153 -12.20 5.02 30.35
N VAL A 154 -11.48 4.44 29.40
CA VAL A 154 -12.03 3.47 28.46
C VAL A 154 -11.74 2.08 29.02
N LEU A 155 -12.79 1.26 29.16
CA LEU A 155 -12.68 -0.14 29.57
C LEU A 155 -13.02 -1.03 28.39
N ALA A 156 -12.09 -1.86 27.94
CA ALA A 156 -12.33 -2.84 26.89
C ALA A 156 -12.43 -4.27 27.45
N VAL A 157 -13.42 -5.02 26.98
CA VAL A 157 -13.52 -6.46 27.25
C VAL A 157 -12.49 -7.18 26.39
N ILE A 158 -11.63 -7.99 27.02
CA ILE A 158 -10.56 -8.73 26.32
C ILE A 158 -10.52 -10.23 26.62
N ASP A 159 -11.42 -10.68 27.48
CA ASP A 159 -11.51 -12.06 27.95
C ASP A 159 -12.97 -12.34 28.28
N GLY A 160 -13.34 -13.61 28.26
CA GLY A 160 -14.70 -14.04 28.47
C GLY A 160 -14.96 -15.42 27.91
N ARG A 161 -16.24 -15.80 27.87
CA ARG A 161 -16.64 -17.11 27.34
C ARG A 161 -16.55 -17.14 25.82
N MET A 162 -15.64 -17.95 25.29
CA MET A 162 -15.51 -18.21 23.86
C MET A 162 -16.38 -19.37 23.42
N GLU A 163 -17.11 -19.20 22.32
CA GLU A 163 -17.88 -20.27 21.68
C GLU A 163 -17.34 -20.53 20.27
N TYR A 164 -16.95 -21.79 20.04
CA TYR A 164 -16.49 -22.23 18.73
C TYR A 164 -17.64 -22.98 18.03
N ALA A 165 -17.84 -22.68 16.75
CA ALA A 165 -18.67 -23.43 15.85
C ALA A 165 -18.10 -24.85 15.69
N ASP A 166 -19.00 -25.84 15.65
CA ASP A 166 -18.63 -27.20 15.33
C ASP A 166 -18.00 -27.26 13.92
N ALA A 167 -17.00 -28.13 13.74
CA ALA A 167 -16.44 -28.40 12.43
C ALA A 167 -17.56 -28.83 11.47
N VAL A 168 -17.60 -28.20 10.29
CA VAL A 168 -18.62 -28.46 9.28
C VAL A 168 -18.03 -29.41 8.25
N ALA A 169 -18.77 -30.46 7.94
CA ALA A 169 -18.55 -31.29 6.77
C ALA A 169 -19.90 -31.59 6.15
N GLY A 170 -20.02 -31.33 4.85
CA GLY A 170 -21.28 -31.46 4.13
C GLY A 170 -21.09 -31.93 2.70
N ALA A 171 -22.21 -32.12 2.01
CA ALA A 171 -22.21 -32.51 0.61
C ALA A 171 -23.45 -32.00 -0.11
N VAL A 172 -23.27 -31.60 -1.36
CA VAL A 172 -24.35 -31.33 -2.32
C VAL A 172 -24.21 -32.32 -3.47
N GLU A 173 -25.33 -32.93 -3.85
CA GLU A 173 -25.42 -33.83 -5.01
C GLU A 173 -26.22 -33.16 -6.12
N GLY A 174 -25.81 -33.39 -7.36
CA GLY A 174 -26.47 -32.84 -8.53
C GLY A 174 -26.28 -33.69 -9.77
N THR A 175 -27.04 -33.37 -10.81
CA THR A 175 -26.93 -34.02 -12.12
C THR A 175 -26.66 -32.96 -13.17
N MET A 176 -25.55 -33.10 -13.88
CA MET A 176 -25.25 -32.32 -15.08
C MET A 176 -26.10 -32.82 -16.25
N PRO A 177 -26.96 -31.99 -16.87
CA PRO A 177 -27.80 -32.44 -17.98
C PRO A 177 -27.01 -32.91 -19.21
N GLY A 178 -27.52 -33.94 -19.89
CA GLY A 178 -26.92 -34.48 -21.12
C GLY A 178 -27.05 -33.55 -22.34
N ASP A 179 -28.03 -32.66 -22.34
CA ASP A 179 -28.25 -31.66 -23.39
C ASP A 179 -27.45 -30.36 -23.19
N TYR A 180 -26.78 -30.20 -22.04
CA TYR A 180 -25.82 -29.12 -21.80
C TYR A 180 -24.55 -29.40 -22.60
N LYS A 181 -24.26 -28.55 -23.59
CA LYS A 181 -23.13 -28.73 -24.51
C LYS A 181 -22.21 -27.52 -24.51
N PRO A 182 -20.89 -27.72 -24.36
CA PRO A 182 -19.92 -26.69 -24.66
C PRO A 182 -20.15 -26.11 -26.06
N LYS A 183 -20.00 -24.80 -26.20
CA LYS A 183 -20.15 -24.08 -27.48
C LYS A 183 -18.89 -23.27 -27.71
N VAL A 184 -18.43 -23.22 -28.96
CA VAL A 184 -17.34 -22.33 -29.38
C VAL A 184 -17.92 -21.24 -30.25
N GLU A 185 -17.55 -19.99 -29.97
CA GLU A 185 -17.82 -18.84 -30.80
C GLU A 185 -16.52 -18.31 -31.39
N THR A 186 -16.29 -18.59 -32.67
CA THR A 186 -15.07 -18.17 -33.36
C THR A 186 -15.23 -16.78 -33.96
N ILE A 187 -14.30 -15.90 -33.64
CA ILE A 187 -14.21 -14.54 -34.17
C ILE A 187 -12.89 -14.43 -34.94
N THR A 188 -12.92 -13.84 -36.12
CA THR A 188 -11.71 -13.53 -36.90
C THR A 188 -11.68 -12.06 -37.24
N GLY A 189 -10.48 -11.50 -37.28
CA GLY A 189 -10.31 -10.08 -37.52
C GLY A 189 -8.90 -9.72 -37.95
N GLU A 190 -8.72 -8.42 -38.18
CA GLU A 190 -7.44 -7.83 -38.46
C GLU A 190 -7.33 -6.50 -37.70
N ARG A 191 -6.12 -6.15 -37.29
CA ARG A 191 -5.85 -5.00 -36.44
C ARG A 191 -4.59 -4.28 -36.89
N ASP A 192 -4.72 -3.01 -37.20
CA ASP A 192 -3.56 -2.12 -37.36
C ASP A 192 -3.05 -1.67 -35.97
N VAL A 193 -1.78 -1.24 -35.88
CA VAL A 193 -1.21 -0.67 -34.64
C VAL A 193 -2.13 0.43 -34.07
N GLY A 194 -2.52 0.29 -32.81
CA GLY A 194 -3.60 1.04 -32.20
C GLY A 194 -3.94 0.56 -30.79
N ILE A 195 -4.09 1.51 -29.86
CA ILE A 195 -4.61 1.24 -28.50
C ILE A 195 -6.13 1.43 -28.37
N VAL A 196 -6.81 1.89 -29.43
CA VAL A 196 -8.28 2.08 -29.42
C VAL A 196 -8.99 0.74 -29.67
N PRO A 197 -9.73 0.17 -28.70
CA PRO A 197 -10.23 -1.21 -28.78
C PRO A 197 -11.19 -1.41 -29.96
N VAL A 198 -11.07 -2.57 -30.62
CA VAL A 198 -12.04 -3.04 -31.63
C VAL A 198 -12.90 -4.13 -31.01
N TYR A 199 -14.16 -3.79 -30.74
CA TYR A 199 -15.11 -4.69 -30.08
C TYR A 199 -15.77 -5.67 -31.04
N HIS A 200 -15.88 -6.92 -30.59
CA HIS A 200 -16.71 -7.96 -31.18
C HIS A 200 -17.71 -8.42 -30.14
N ASN A 201 -18.98 -8.04 -30.35
CA ASN A 201 -20.06 -8.32 -29.42
C ASN A 201 -20.71 -9.67 -29.73
N PHE A 202 -20.99 -10.41 -28.67
CA PHE A 202 -21.75 -11.65 -28.71
C PHE A 202 -22.70 -11.72 -27.51
N SER A 203 -23.36 -12.85 -27.32
CA SER A 203 -24.24 -13.04 -26.16
C SER A 203 -24.06 -14.43 -25.57
N ILE A 204 -23.98 -14.49 -24.24
CA ILE A 204 -23.90 -15.72 -23.46
C ILE A 204 -25.29 -15.99 -22.85
N PRO A 205 -26.09 -16.92 -23.41
CA PRO A 205 -27.36 -17.30 -22.82
C PRO A 205 -27.16 -18.29 -21.66
N GLU A 206 -28.23 -18.57 -20.91
CA GLU A 206 -28.30 -19.80 -20.13
C GLU A 206 -28.15 -21.02 -21.07
N PRO A 207 -27.49 -22.12 -20.64
CA PRO A 207 -27.01 -22.42 -19.29
C PRO A 207 -25.49 -22.20 -19.09
N TYR A 208 -24.86 -21.28 -19.82
CA TYR A 208 -23.41 -21.08 -19.80
C TYR A 208 -22.96 -20.32 -18.55
N LYS A 209 -21.98 -20.88 -17.83
CA LYS A 209 -21.48 -20.40 -16.52
C LYS A 209 -19.99 -20.10 -16.48
N TYR A 210 -19.23 -20.53 -17.49
CA TYR A 210 -17.82 -20.20 -17.61
C TYR A 210 -17.46 -19.92 -19.06
N ILE A 211 -16.57 -18.97 -19.28
CA ILE A 211 -15.99 -18.65 -20.58
C ILE A 211 -14.48 -18.71 -20.49
N ASP A 212 -13.89 -19.32 -21.49
CA ASP A 212 -12.47 -19.35 -21.76
C ASP A 212 -12.22 -18.85 -23.20
N THR A 213 -11.06 -18.30 -23.47
CA THR A 213 -10.72 -17.81 -24.82
C THR A 213 -9.40 -18.40 -25.28
N ASP A 214 -9.24 -18.58 -26.58
CA ASP A 214 -7.99 -19.05 -27.22
C ASP A 214 -7.66 -18.11 -28.38
N LEU A 215 -6.69 -17.22 -28.18
CA LEU A 215 -6.29 -16.20 -29.14
C LEU A 215 -5.05 -16.64 -29.93
N VAL A 216 -5.19 -16.66 -31.26
CA VAL A 216 -4.10 -16.95 -32.19
C VAL A 216 -4.01 -15.85 -33.25
N TRP A 217 -2.80 -15.41 -33.56
CA TRP A 217 -2.53 -14.47 -34.66
C TRP A 217 -1.38 -14.90 -35.55
N ASP A 218 -1.33 -14.36 -36.78
CA ASP A 218 -0.27 -14.65 -37.74
C ASP A 218 1.02 -13.86 -37.40
N VAL A 219 2.17 -14.53 -37.30
CA VAL A 219 3.50 -13.84 -37.26
C VAL A 219 3.76 -13.10 -38.57
N ILE A 220 3.31 -13.69 -39.69
CA ILE A 220 3.40 -13.11 -41.03
C ILE A 220 1.98 -13.08 -41.61
N PRO A 221 1.37 -11.89 -41.75
CA PRO A 221 -0.02 -11.77 -42.18
C PRO A 221 -0.34 -12.56 -43.45
N GLY A 222 -1.38 -13.40 -43.39
CA GLY A 222 -1.90 -14.14 -44.55
C GLY A 222 -1.15 -15.42 -44.88
N THR A 223 -0.21 -15.84 -44.03
CA THR A 223 0.52 -17.12 -44.19
C THR A 223 -0.10 -18.26 -43.38
N GLY A 224 -0.95 -17.95 -42.39
CA GLY A 224 -1.51 -18.94 -41.46
C GLY A 224 -0.47 -19.52 -40.50
N VAL A 225 0.70 -18.87 -40.34
CA VAL A 225 1.74 -19.27 -39.39
C VAL A 225 1.43 -18.62 -38.04
N PRO A 226 1.00 -19.39 -37.02
CA PRO A 226 0.62 -18.84 -35.73
C PRO A 226 1.82 -18.23 -35.02
N ALA A 227 1.56 -17.18 -34.22
CA ALA A 227 2.50 -16.57 -33.30
C ALA A 227 3.12 -17.62 -32.38
N ASN A 228 4.44 -17.68 -32.41
CA ASN A 228 5.22 -18.32 -31.36
C ASN A 228 6.03 -17.23 -30.63
N VAL A 229 6.67 -17.63 -29.54
CA VAL A 229 7.38 -16.82 -28.51
C VAL A 229 8.31 -15.68 -29.02
N VAL A 230 8.61 -15.60 -30.32
CA VAL A 230 9.47 -14.58 -30.93
C VAL A 230 8.67 -13.75 -31.93
N SER A 231 7.78 -12.90 -31.44
CA SER A 231 7.00 -11.97 -32.27
C SER A 231 6.95 -10.59 -31.62
N GLY A 232 7.26 -9.55 -32.39
CA GLY A 232 7.01 -8.13 -32.03
C GLY A 232 5.57 -7.69 -32.34
N ILE A 233 4.80 -8.55 -33.01
CA ILE A 233 3.34 -8.43 -33.07
C ILE A 233 2.79 -8.96 -31.75
N ASN A 234 2.31 -8.05 -30.90
CA ASN A 234 1.62 -8.35 -29.66
C ASN A 234 0.17 -7.85 -29.75
N LEU A 235 -0.77 -8.78 -29.80
CA LEU A 235 -2.19 -8.47 -29.67
C LEU A 235 -2.59 -8.68 -28.22
N ASP A 236 -3.15 -7.64 -27.64
CA ASP A 236 -3.78 -7.72 -26.32
C ASP A 236 -5.28 -7.92 -26.51
N MET A 237 -5.86 -8.73 -25.63
CA MET A 237 -7.28 -9.04 -25.68
C MET A 237 -7.94 -8.79 -24.34
N GLN A 238 -9.09 -8.15 -24.40
CA GLN A 238 -9.92 -7.85 -23.24
C GLN A 238 -11.28 -8.54 -23.38
N LEU A 239 -11.75 -9.17 -22.31
CA LEU A 239 -13.04 -9.84 -22.21
C LEU A 239 -14.01 -8.98 -21.39
N TYR A 240 -15.22 -8.79 -21.90
CA TYR A 240 -16.25 -7.93 -21.32
C TYR A 240 -17.54 -8.68 -21.02
N ASP A 241 -18.03 -8.53 -19.79
CA ASP A 241 -19.44 -8.63 -19.45
C ASP A 241 -20.01 -7.21 -19.51
N TRP A 242 -20.84 -6.87 -20.49
CA TRP A 242 -21.29 -5.48 -20.67
C TRP A 242 -22.16 -4.93 -19.52
N GLN A 243 -22.57 -5.78 -18.57
CA GLN A 243 -23.25 -5.34 -17.35
C GLN A 243 -22.28 -5.03 -16.21
N LEU A 244 -21.08 -5.62 -16.22
CA LEU A 244 -20.05 -5.42 -15.19
C LEU A 244 -18.93 -4.47 -15.66
N GLY A 245 -18.49 -4.61 -16.91
CA GLY A 245 -17.33 -3.96 -17.51
C GLY A 245 -16.35 -4.97 -18.09
N MET A 246 -15.08 -4.60 -18.15
CA MET A 246 -14.00 -5.56 -18.44
C MET A 246 -13.88 -6.54 -17.28
N VAL A 247 -13.85 -7.84 -17.56
CA VAL A 247 -13.78 -8.89 -16.52
C VAL A 247 -12.46 -9.63 -16.51
N ALA A 248 -11.78 -9.71 -17.65
CA ALA A 248 -10.46 -10.29 -17.77
C ALA A 248 -9.75 -9.65 -18.97
N ALA A 249 -8.42 -9.69 -18.96
CA ALA A 249 -7.62 -9.28 -20.08
C ALA A 249 -6.30 -10.06 -20.06
N VAL A 250 -5.67 -10.17 -21.22
CA VAL A 250 -4.33 -10.70 -21.37
C VAL A 250 -3.53 -9.70 -22.18
N GLU A 251 -2.28 -9.59 -21.77
CA GLU A 251 -1.27 -8.82 -22.43
C GLU A 251 -0.11 -9.79 -22.66
N ASN A 252 0.18 -10.10 -23.92
CA ASN A 252 1.21 -11.10 -24.26
C ASN A 252 2.62 -10.48 -24.21
N TRP A 253 2.85 -9.62 -23.21
CA TRP A 253 4.15 -9.03 -22.91
C TRP A 253 5.10 -10.14 -22.49
N VAL A 254 5.96 -10.58 -23.41
CA VAL A 254 7.19 -11.32 -23.08
C VAL A 254 6.97 -12.75 -22.53
N LEU A 255 5.80 -13.03 -21.95
CA LEU A 255 5.36 -14.23 -21.26
C LEU A 255 4.08 -14.74 -21.92
N ILE A 256 3.95 -16.06 -22.00
CA ILE A 256 2.71 -16.71 -22.42
C ILE A 256 1.82 -16.77 -21.17
N ASP A 257 1.13 -15.68 -20.87
CA ASP A 257 0.03 -15.73 -19.90
C ASP A 257 -1.15 -16.47 -20.53
N PRO A 258 -1.95 -17.21 -19.73
CA PRO A 258 -3.14 -17.86 -20.24
C PRO A 258 -4.10 -16.82 -20.78
N ASP A 259 -4.79 -17.17 -21.85
CA ASP A 259 -5.79 -16.31 -22.44
C ASP A 259 -6.93 -15.98 -21.43
N PRO A 260 -7.62 -14.84 -21.60
CA PRO A 260 -8.67 -14.37 -20.70
C PRO A 260 -9.75 -15.42 -20.47
N SER A 261 -10.00 -15.75 -19.21
CA SER A 261 -11.12 -16.60 -18.80
C SER A 261 -11.87 -15.98 -17.63
N SER A 262 -13.16 -16.28 -17.52
CA SER A 262 -14.03 -15.71 -16.49
C SER A 262 -15.19 -16.64 -16.16
N TYR A 263 -15.61 -16.60 -14.88
CA TYR A 263 -16.97 -16.99 -14.53
C TYR A 263 -17.96 -16.03 -15.22
N VAL A 264 -19.11 -16.56 -15.66
CA VAL A 264 -20.15 -15.76 -16.31
C VAL A 264 -21.02 -15.13 -15.22
N PHE A 265 -20.64 -13.92 -14.79
CA PHE A 265 -21.35 -13.18 -13.74
C PHE A 265 -22.78 -12.82 -14.15
N ASN A 266 -22.99 -12.42 -15.40
CA ASN A 266 -24.32 -12.14 -15.95
C ASN A 266 -24.53 -12.82 -17.31
N ASN A 267 -25.67 -13.47 -17.51
CA ASN A 267 -26.08 -13.87 -18.86
C ASN A 267 -26.55 -12.64 -19.66
N GLY A 268 -26.42 -12.70 -20.98
CA GLY A 268 -26.83 -11.62 -21.89
C GLY A 268 -25.68 -11.09 -22.74
N PRO A 269 -25.50 -9.77 -22.87
CA PRO A 269 -24.52 -9.18 -23.79
C PRO A 269 -23.08 -9.30 -23.28
N TRP A 270 -22.20 -9.86 -24.11
CA TRP A 270 -20.77 -10.00 -23.85
C TRP A 270 -19.95 -9.51 -25.04
N GLY A 271 -18.64 -9.36 -24.89
CA GLY A 271 -17.77 -9.02 -25.99
C GLY A 271 -16.30 -9.31 -25.71
N VAL A 272 -15.53 -9.37 -26.78
CA VAL A 272 -14.07 -9.30 -26.72
C VAL A 272 -13.61 -8.05 -27.44
N ALA A 273 -12.50 -7.46 -27.00
CA ALA A 273 -11.85 -6.36 -27.66
C ALA A 273 -10.38 -6.67 -27.92
N PHE A 274 -9.84 -6.01 -28.94
CA PHE A 274 -8.45 -6.17 -29.34
C PHE A 274 -7.75 -4.82 -29.46
N THR A 275 -6.56 -4.75 -28.87
CA THR A 275 -5.58 -3.68 -29.04
C THR A 275 -4.30 -4.24 -29.62
N TYR A 276 -3.50 -3.39 -30.26
CA TYR A 276 -2.21 -3.76 -30.81
C TYR A 276 -1.22 -2.64 -30.53
N MET A 277 -0.37 -2.86 -29.54
CA MET A 277 0.83 -2.07 -29.33
C MET A 277 2.06 -2.98 -29.55
N PRO A 278 3.00 -2.62 -30.44
CA PRO A 278 4.26 -3.37 -30.54
C PRO A 278 5.00 -3.38 -29.20
N THR A 279 5.52 -4.53 -28.79
CA THR A 279 6.19 -4.72 -27.48
C THR A 279 7.30 -5.78 -27.56
N LYS A 280 8.00 -5.93 -26.42
CA LYS A 280 9.12 -6.84 -26.11
C LYS A 280 8.87 -8.32 -26.45
N SER A 281 9.94 -9.03 -26.88
CA SER A 281 10.07 -10.49 -26.78
C SER A 281 11.25 -10.89 -25.86
N MET A 282 11.06 -11.86 -24.94
CA MET A 282 12.16 -12.41 -24.11
C MET A 282 12.95 -13.52 -24.80
N ALA A 283 12.45 -14.04 -25.92
CA ALA A 283 13.02 -15.21 -26.54
C ALA A 283 14.27 -14.82 -27.33
N MET A 284 15.40 -14.74 -26.62
CA MET A 284 16.71 -14.78 -27.25
C MET A 284 16.82 -16.09 -28.05
N PRO A 285 17.24 -16.06 -29.32
CA PRO A 285 17.56 -17.28 -30.04
C PRO A 285 18.79 -17.93 -29.39
N THR A 286 18.56 -18.85 -28.45
CA THR A 286 19.60 -19.74 -27.94
C THR A 286 19.72 -20.95 -28.86
N ASP A 287 20.90 -21.60 -28.86
CA ASP A 287 21.15 -22.84 -29.61
C ASP A 287 20.21 -24.00 -29.17
N GLU A 288 19.49 -23.83 -28.06
CA GLU A 288 18.60 -24.81 -27.42
C GLU A 288 17.10 -24.50 -27.59
N MET A 289 16.68 -23.58 -28.47
CA MET A 289 15.25 -23.49 -28.82
C MET A 289 14.74 -24.85 -29.33
N PRO A 290 13.53 -25.31 -28.91
CA PRO A 290 12.93 -26.51 -29.44
C PRO A 290 12.88 -26.39 -30.95
N ILE A 291 13.34 -27.44 -31.61
CA ILE A 291 13.61 -27.57 -33.05
C ILE A 291 12.56 -26.82 -33.88
N MET A 292 12.82 -25.55 -34.17
CA MET A 292 12.31 -24.93 -35.38
C MET A 292 13.16 -25.47 -36.52
N ASP A 293 12.52 -26.06 -37.52
CA ASP A 293 13.20 -26.50 -38.73
C ASP A 293 14.05 -25.36 -39.33
N ARG A 294 15.08 -25.71 -40.12
CA ARG A 294 15.98 -24.74 -40.74
C ARG A 294 15.27 -23.66 -41.59
N GLU A 295 14.08 -23.98 -42.11
CA GLU A 295 13.24 -23.08 -42.93
C GLU A 295 12.68 -21.91 -42.10
N PRO A 296 11.97 -22.10 -40.96
CA PRO A 296 11.48 -21.01 -40.12
C PRO A 296 12.56 -20.09 -39.53
N ARG A 297 13.76 -20.59 -39.21
CA ARG A 297 14.88 -19.72 -38.78
C ARG A 297 15.33 -18.76 -39.90
N ALA A 298 15.42 -19.25 -41.13
CA ALA A 298 15.75 -18.41 -42.27
C ALA A 298 14.65 -17.38 -42.55
N VAL A 299 13.38 -17.76 -42.40
CA VAL A 299 12.22 -16.86 -42.52
C VAL A 299 12.24 -15.78 -41.42
N LEU A 300 12.56 -16.12 -40.17
CA LEU A 300 12.67 -15.17 -39.05
C LEU A 300 13.82 -14.17 -39.25
N TRP A 301 14.98 -14.62 -39.70
CA TRP A 301 16.11 -13.72 -40.01
C TRP A 301 15.85 -12.86 -41.26
N ASP A 302 15.12 -13.39 -42.23
CA ASP A 302 14.70 -12.64 -43.43
C ASP A 302 13.54 -11.68 -43.10
N SER A 303 12.78 -11.91 -42.02
CA SER A 303 11.69 -11.07 -41.53
C SER A 303 12.21 -9.94 -40.61
N VAL A 304 13.22 -10.20 -39.77
CA VAL A 304 14.01 -9.18 -39.05
C VAL A 304 14.55 -8.08 -40.00
N LEU A 305 14.74 -8.40 -41.28
CA LEU A 305 15.23 -7.49 -42.34
C LEU A 305 14.13 -6.96 -43.28
N ARG A 306 12.86 -7.39 -43.14
CA ARG A 306 11.72 -6.91 -43.95
C ARG A 306 11.06 -5.71 -43.28
N GLY A 307 10.80 -4.67 -44.08
CA GLY A 307 9.99 -3.52 -43.63
C GLY A 307 8.57 -3.94 -43.23
N PRO A 308 7.92 -3.19 -42.33
CA PRO A 308 6.77 -3.66 -41.56
C PRO A 308 5.50 -3.79 -42.40
N ASP A 309 4.71 -4.84 -42.13
CA ASP A 309 3.25 -4.74 -42.17
C ASP A 309 2.81 -4.45 -40.73
N ASN A 310 2.31 -3.24 -40.46
CA ASN A 310 1.81 -2.81 -39.14
C ASN A 310 0.43 -3.42 -38.82
N LYS A 311 0.23 -4.70 -39.14
CA LYS A 311 -1.07 -5.35 -39.10
C LYS A 311 -0.98 -6.76 -38.53
N ALA A 312 -1.87 -7.07 -37.59
CA ALA A 312 -2.05 -8.40 -37.03
C ALA A 312 -3.36 -9.00 -37.57
N VAL A 313 -3.32 -10.23 -38.08
CA VAL A 313 -4.52 -11.00 -38.46
C VAL A 313 -4.72 -12.07 -37.41
N TYR A 314 -5.92 -12.14 -36.83
CA TYR A 314 -6.17 -12.96 -35.66
C TYR A 314 -7.47 -13.78 -35.76
N ARG A 315 -7.51 -14.83 -34.95
CA ARG A 315 -8.67 -15.65 -34.63
C ARG A 315 -8.71 -15.83 -33.13
N VAL A 316 -9.88 -15.63 -32.54
CA VAL A 316 -10.17 -16.08 -31.17
C VAL A 316 -11.28 -17.12 -31.20
N ASP A 317 -11.13 -18.17 -30.42
CA ASP A 317 -12.20 -19.11 -30.10
C ASP A 317 -12.69 -18.82 -28.66
N CYS A 318 -13.92 -18.32 -28.51
CA CYS A 318 -14.55 -18.14 -27.21
C CYS A 318 -15.27 -19.44 -26.82
N ASN A 319 -14.68 -20.20 -25.91
CA ASN A 319 -15.19 -21.47 -25.38
C ASN A 319 -16.18 -21.21 -24.24
N LEU A 320 -17.45 -21.51 -24.46
CA LEU A 320 -18.52 -21.37 -23.48
C LEU A 320 -18.85 -22.74 -22.86
N TYR A 321 -18.78 -22.82 -21.53
CA TYR A 321 -19.05 -24.04 -20.79
C TYR A 321 -20.35 -23.94 -19.98
N PRO A 322 -21.30 -24.88 -20.19
CA PRO A 322 -22.54 -24.90 -19.44
C PRO A 322 -22.33 -25.43 -18.01
N GLY A 323 -23.14 -24.96 -17.07
CA GLY A 323 -22.98 -25.32 -15.67
C GLY A 323 -24.28 -25.27 -14.88
N VAL A 324 -24.20 -25.77 -13.65
CA VAL A 324 -25.28 -25.75 -12.65
C VAL A 324 -24.73 -25.20 -11.34
N GLU A 325 -25.54 -24.42 -10.63
CA GLU A 325 -25.17 -23.74 -9.38
C GLU A 325 -25.99 -24.24 -8.20
N PHE A 326 -25.39 -24.24 -7.02
CA PHE A 326 -26.02 -24.65 -5.77
C PHE A 326 -25.56 -23.75 -4.62
N ASP A 327 -26.49 -23.40 -3.74
CA ASP A 327 -26.17 -22.84 -2.43
C ASP A 327 -25.59 -23.93 -1.54
N LEU A 328 -24.53 -23.60 -0.79
CA LEU A 328 -24.15 -24.42 0.33
C LEU A 328 -25.25 -24.34 1.41
N PRO A 329 -25.72 -25.49 1.94
CA PRO A 329 -26.73 -25.52 3.00
C PRO A 329 -26.27 -24.77 4.27
N GLU A 330 -25.02 -24.99 4.67
CA GLU A 330 -24.36 -24.35 5.80
C GLU A 330 -23.70 -23.03 5.40
N GLU A 331 -23.71 -22.07 6.32
CA GLU A 331 -23.00 -20.81 6.17
C GLU A 331 -21.59 -20.96 6.73
N VAL A 332 -20.62 -20.35 6.05
CA VAL A 332 -19.25 -20.28 6.56
C VAL A 332 -19.26 -19.35 7.77
N CYS A 333 -18.75 -19.83 8.89
CA CYS A 333 -18.64 -19.06 10.13
C CYS A 333 -17.44 -18.11 10.11
N PHE A 334 -17.46 -17.13 11.01
CA PHE A 334 -16.30 -16.29 11.34
C PHE A 334 -15.05 -17.13 11.60
N GLY A 335 -13.87 -16.71 11.13
CA GLY A 335 -12.62 -17.40 11.43
C GLY A 335 -12.53 -18.82 10.85
N ALA A 336 -13.33 -19.15 9.83
CA ALA A 336 -13.26 -20.42 9.13
C ALA A 336 -11.88 -20.64 8.50
N SER A 337 -11.41 -21.88 8.59
CA SER A 337 -10.09 -22.34 8.22
C SER A 337 -10.13 -23.82 7.82
N GLY A 338 -9.01 -24.35 7.31
CA GLY A 338 -8.98 -25.74 6.84
C GLY A 338 -9.99 -26.03 5.74
N ILE A 339 -10.28 -25.03 4.90
CA ILE A 339 -11.37 -25.08 3.92
C ILE A 339 -10.98 -26.00 2.77
N SER A 340 -11.82 -26.98 2.49
CA SER A 340 -11.65 -27.91 1.38
C SER A 340 -12.96 -28.16 0.65
N PHE A 341 -12.85 -28.34 -0.67
CA PHE A 341 -13.93 -28.78 -1.55
C PHE A 341 -13.42 -29.93 -2.41
N GLU A 342 -14.27 -30.92 -2.64
CA GLU A 342 -13.99 -32.04 -3.54
C GLU A 342 -15.19 -32.31 -4.45
N LEU A 343 -14.96 -32.29 -5.76
CA LEU A 343 -15.92 -32.65 -6.79
C LEU A 343 -15.61 -34.05 -7.30
N THR A 344 -16.60 -34.95 -7.23
CA THR A 344 -16.55 -36.32 -7.79
C THR A 344 -17.73 -36.55 -8.73
N TRP A 345 -17.56 -37.38 -9.76
CA TRP A 345 -18.63 -37.67 -10.73
C TRP A 345 -18.51 -39.05 -11.39
N ASN A 346 -19.63 -39.58 -11.89
CA ASN A 346 -19.78 -41.00 -12.21
C ASN A 346 -19.44 -41.39 -13.66
N ASN A 347 -18.81 -40.50 -14.42
CA ASN A 347 -18.41 -40.77 -15.81
C ASN A 347 -16.99 -40.28 -16.09
N PRO A 348 -15.99 -41.18 -16.17
CA PRO A 348 -14.59 -40.81 -16.37
C PRO A 348 -14.29 -40.23 -17.76
N ASN A 349 -15.22 -40.35 -18.71
CA ASN A 349 -15.07 -39.79 -20.06
C ASN A 349 -15.53 -38.34 -20.16
N VAL A 350 -16.02 -37.76 -19.06
CA VAL A 350 -16.45 -36.36 -18.97
C VAL A 350 -15.50 -35.63 -18.04
N ASN A 351 -15.04 -34.46 -18.46
CA ASN A 351 -14.31 -33.53 -17.60
C ASN A 351 -15.29 -32.49 -17.05
N MET A 352 -15.23 -32.26 -15.75
CA MET A 352 -16.00 -31.23 -15.04
C MET A 352 -15.06 -30.26 -14.33
N GLY A 353 -15.51 -29.01 -14.17
CA GLY A 353 -14.83 -28.01 -13.36
C GLY A 353 -15.67 -27.60 -12.16
N LEU A 354 -15.01 -27.04 -11.15
CA LEU A 354 -15.62 -26.50 -9.95
C LEU A 354 -15.25 -25.02 -9.82
N VAL A 355 -16.20 -24.16 -9.50
CA VAL A 355 -15.98 -22.74 -9.16
C VAL A 355 -16.68 -22.47 -7.83
N ILE A 356 -15.99 -21.81 -6.91
CA ILE A 356 -16.52 -21.38 -5.62
C ILE A 356 -16.83 -19.89 -5.71
N LEU A 357 -18.05 -19.54 -5.32
CA LEU A 357 -18.55 -18.17 -5.31
C LEU A 357 -18.80 -17.73 -3.87
N ASP A 358 -18.38 -16.51 -3.55
CA ASP A 358 -18.73 -15.86 -2.29
C ASP A 358 -20.20 -15.37 -2.27
N PRO A 359 -20.69 -14.86 -1.12
CA PRO A 359 -22.05 -14.32 -1.01
C PRO A 359 -22.34 -13.15 -1.97
N PHE A 360 -21.30 -12.47 -2.47
CA PHE A 360 -21.37 -11.29 -3.33
C PHE A 360 -21.12 -11.62 -4.82
N ASN A 361 -21.13 -12.92 -5.15
CA ASN A 361 -20.99 -13.45 -6.51
C ASN A 361 -19.60 -13.28 -7.13
N ASN A 362 -18.56 -13.04 -6.33
CA ASN A 362 -17.18 -13.08 -6.80
C ASN A 362 -16.70 -14.54 -6.90
N SER A 363 -15.84 -14.82 -7.87
CA SER A 363 -15.21 -16.14 -8.04
C SER A 363 -13.93 -16.22 -7.22
N ILE A 364 -14.01 -16.82 -6.04
CA ILE A 364 -12.89 -16.85 -5.07
C ILE A 364 -11.92 -18.01 -5.25
N ALA A 365 -12.37 -19.13 -5.83
CA ALA A 365 -11.51 -20.26 -6.16
C ALA A 365 -12.10 -21.08 -7.33
N LYS A 366 -11.24 -21.70 -8.14
CA LYS A 366 -11.69 -22.49 -9.31
C LYS A 366 -10.75 -23.66 -9.60
N ALA A 367 -11.31 -24.75 -10.11
CA ALA A 367 -10.62 -25.93 -10.62
C ALA A 367 -11.17 -26.30 -12.01
N VAL A 368 -10.94 -25.43 -12.99
CA VAL A 368 -11.50 -25.51 -14.34
C VAL A 368 -10.53 -26.02 -15.40
N ASP A 369 -9.25 -26.17 -15.07
CA ASP A 369 -8.24 -26.80 -15.91
C ASP A 369 -7.60 -28.03 -15.25
N ILE A 370 -6.93 -28.86 -16.05
CA ILE A 370 -6.07 -29.96 -15.55
C ILE A 370 -4.68 -29.45 -15.15
N GLU A 371 -4.24 -28.29 -15.67
CA GLU A 371 -2.93 -27.68 -15.39
C GLU A 371 -3.00 -26.42 -14.50
N GLU A 372 -4.17 -25.80 -14.34
CA GLU A 372 -4.35 -24.61 -13.50
C GLU A 372 -4.66 -24.99 -12.04
N PHE A 373 -3.72 -25.68 -11.40
CA PHE A 373 -3.62 -25.67 -9.94
C PHE A 373 -3.17 -24.26 -9.53
N ILE A 374 -4.12 -23.37 -9.24
CA ILE A 374 -3.87 -22.25 -8.32
C ILE A 374 -4.76 -22.48 -7.10
N ALA A 375 -4.29 -23.44 -6.31
CA ALA A 375 -4.40 -23.47 -4.87
C ALA A 375 -3.02 -23.96 -4.39
N GLU A 376 -1.97 -23.17 -4.63
CA GLU A 376 -0.66 -23.46 -4.04
C GLU A 376 -0.64 -22.93 -2.60
N GLY A 377 -1.24 -23.75 -1.74
CA GLY A 377 -1.34 -23.59 -0.30
C GLY A 377 -1.90 -24.86 0.32
N LEU A 378 -1.01 -25.87 0.43
CA LEU A 378 -1.21 -27.23 0.95
C LEU A 378 -2.00 -28.20 0.04
N PRO A 379 -1.39 -29.30 -0.45
CA PRO A 379 -2.19 -30.46 -0.79
C PRO A 379 -2.82 -30.96 0.50
N ALA A 380 -4.13 -30.78 0.66
CA ALA A 380 -4.87 -31.70 1.49
C ALA A 380 -4.64 -33.09 0.87
N GLU A 381 -4.08 -34.04 1.63
CA GLU A 381 -4.13 -35.42 1.20
C GLU A 381 -5.61 -35.72 0.89
N PRO A 382 -5.92 -36.28 -0.29
CA PRO A 382 -7.29 -36.65 -0.59
C PRO A 382 -7.78 -37.54 0.55
N PRO A 383 -8.92 -37.23 1.20
CA PRO A 383 -9.45 -38.11 2.22
C PRO A 383 -9.58 -39.51 1.61
N ALA A 384 -9.20 -40.53 2.36
CA ALA A 384 -9.35 -41.91 1.93
C ALA A 384 -10.85 -42.22 1.76
N THR A 385 -11.39 -42.03 0.56
CA THR A 385 -12.79 -42.31 0.27
C THR A 385 -13.01 -43.82 0.23
N GLU A 386 -13.81 -44.34 1.16
CA GLU A 386 -14.31 -45.72 1.16
C GLU A 386 -15.46 -45.96 0.13
N ASP A 387 -15.81 -44.95 -0.67
CA ASP A 387 -16.88 -45.02 -1.68
C ASP A 387 -16.32 -45.35 -3.09
N GLU A 388 -16.33 -46.63 -3.44
CA GLU A 388 -15.81 -47.18 -4.72
C GLU A 388 -16.66 -46.85 -5.98
N THR A 389 -17.45 -45.76 -5.99
CA THR A 389 -18.44 -45.48 -7.04
C THR A 389 -18.14 -44.31 -7.99
N TYR A 390 -17.09 -43.52 -7.73
CA TYR A 390 -16.68 -42.38 -8.56
C TYR A 390 -15.24 -42.55 -9.06
N GLU A 391 -15.01 -42.51 -10.38
CA GLU A 391 -13.68 -42.78 -11.00
C GLU A 391 -12.84 -41.50 -11.22
N THR A 392 -13.39 -40.31 -10.98
CA THR A 392 -12.76 -39.01 -11.27
C THR A 392 -13.02 -37.98 -10.17
N VAL A 393 -11.99 -37.21 -9.80
CA VAL A 393 -11.98 -36.28 -8.65
C VAL A 393 -11.26 -34.97 -8.98
N LYS A 394 -11.76 -33.84 -8.45
CA LYS A 394 -11.05 -32.56 -8.36
C LYS A 394 -11.14 -32.01 -6.94
N THR A 395 -10.06 -31.45 -6.42
CA THR A 395 -10.01 -30.86 -5.06
C THR A 395 -9.58 -29.40 -5.10
N ILE A 396 -10.13 -28.60 -4.20
CA ILE A 396 -9.72 -27.22 -3.93
C ILE A 396 -9.50 -27.12 -2.42
N GLY A 397 -8.30 -26.71 -2.01
CA GLY A 397 -8.00 -26.32 -0.63
C GLY A 397 -7.69 -24.83 -0.59
N ILE A 398 -8.29 -24.08 0.34
CA ILE A 398 -8.04 -22.64 0.49
C ILE A 398 -7.85 -22.26 1.96
N SER A 399 -7.05 -21.23 2.19
CA SER A 399 -6.65 -20.77 3.53
C SER A 399 -7.67 -19.82 4.17
N LYS A 400 -8.43 -19.08 3.35
CA LYS A 400 -9.50 -18.15 3.75
C LYS A 400 -10.64 -18.27 2.74
N ILE A 401 -11.88 -17.99 3.15
CA ILE A 401 -13.04 -18.00 2.23
C ILE A 401 -14.00 -16.81 2.45
N GLY A 402 -13.99 -16.18 3.63
CA GLY A 402 -14.93 -15.12 3.99
C GLY A 402 -16.17 -15.66 4.70
N GLU A 403 -16.85 -14.82 5.48
CA GLU A 403 -18.07 -15.21 6.21
C GLU A 403 -19.31 -15.22 5.31
N GLY A 404 -20.21 -16.19 5.51
CA GLY A 404 -21.54 -16.17 4.94
C GLY A 404 -21.86 -17.34 4.00
N ARG A 405 -23.00 -17.23 3.30
CA ARG A 405 -23.53 -18.29 2.46
C ARG A 405 -22.87 -18.32 1.09
N HIS A 406 -21.96 -19.27 0.91
CA HIS A 406 -21.24 -19.49 -0.33
C HIS A 406 -22.06 -20.34 -1.32
N ARG A 407 -21.69 -20.25 -2.60
CA ARG A 407 -22.26 -21.06 -3.68
C ARG A 407 -21.17 -21.81 -4.41
N VAL A 408 -21.55 -22.94 -5.02
CA VAL A 408 -20.67 -23.70 -5.90
C VAL A 408 -21.29 -23.83 -7.28
N CYS A 409 -20.46 -23.70 -8.31
CA CYS A 409 -20.82 -23.93 -9.69
C CYS A 409 -20.04 -25.12 -10.23
N VAL A 410 -20.75 -26.13 -10.74
CA VAL A 410 -20.15 -27.25 -11.47
C VAL A 410 -20.32 -27.01 -12.95
N VAL A 411 -19.22 -27.00 -13.69
CA VAL A 411 -19.19 -26.72 -15.13
C VAL A 411 -18.82 -27.96 -15.92
N LYS A 412 -19.44 -28.15 -17.08
CA LYS A 412 -19.17 -29.28 -17.98
C LYS A 412 -18.18 -28.84 -19.06
N LEU A 413 -16.96 -29.37 -18.99
CA LEU A 413 -15.85 -28.95 -19.85
C LEU A 413 -15.78 -29.75 -21.16
N THR A 414 -16.39 -30.94 -21.21
CA THR A 414 -16.42 -31.80 -22.40
C THR A 414 -17.84 -32.22 -22.76
N ASP A 415 -18.14 -32.33 -24.06
CA ASP A 415 -19.45 -32.78 -24.52
C ASP A 415 -19.72 -34.25 -24.14
N ASN A 416 -20.95 -34.53 -23.72
CA ASN A 416 -21.47 -35.86 -23.46
C ASN A 416 -23.00 -35.84 -23.54
N THR A 417 -23.59 -36.82 -24.22
CA THR A 417 -25.05 -36.83 -24.44
C THR A 417 -25.85 -37.39 -23.27
N GLU A 418 -25.21 -38.14 -22.38
CA GLU A 418 -25.85 -38.69 -21.19
C GLU A 418 -25.74 -37.71 -20.01
N PRO A 419 -26.77 -37.63 -19.14
CA PRO A 419 -26.65 -36.96 -17.86
C PRO A 419 -25.50 -37.56 -17.03
N VAL A 420 -24.82 -36.73 -16.23
CA VAL A 420 -23.72 -37.18 -15.37
C VAL A 420 -24.00 -36.73 -13.96
N ASP A 421 -24.05 -37.67 -13.02
CA ASP A 421 -24.26 -37.36 -11.61
C ASP A 421 -22.92 -37.01 -10.97
N PHE A 422 -22.94 -36.02 -10.10
CA PHE A 422 -21.79 -35.54 -9.35
C PHE A 422 -22.14 -35.26 -7.90
N LYS A 423 -21.10 -35.21 -7.08
CA LYS A 423 -21.15 -34.86 -5.67
C LYS A 423 -20.04 -33.87 -5.37
N VAL A 424 -20.39 -32.77 -4.72
CA VAL A 424 -19.44 -31.81 -4.13
C VAL A 424 -19.47 -32.01 -2.63
N THR A 425 -18.37 -32.46 -2.04
CA THR A 425 -18.17 -32.45 -0.59
C THR A 425 -17.38 -31.22 -0.19
N TYR A 426 -17.59 -30.74 1.02
CA TYR A 426 -16.87 -29.61 1.58
C TYR A 426 -16.67 -29.79 3.07
N ALA A 427 -15.60 -29.19 3.59
CA ALA A 427 -15.34 -29.13 5.02
C ALA A 427 -14.57 -27.87 5.40
N TRP A 428 -14.82 -27.39 6.61
CA TRP A 428 -14.07 -26.33 7.27
C TRP A 428 -14.20 -26.44 8.80
N GLU A 429 -13.27 -25.82 9.50
CA GLU A 429 -13.26 -25.68 10.96
C GLU A 429 -13.10 -24.21 11.36
N GLN A 430 -13.49 -23.86 12.58
CA GLN A 430 -13.25 -22.53 13.13
C GLN A 430 -12.03 -22.56 14.05
N LEU A 431 -11.00 -21.79 13.70
CA LEU A 431 -9.80 -21.66 14.56
C LEU A 431 -9.84 -20.43 15.47
N VAL A 432 -10.60 -19.40 15.09
CA VAL A 432 -10.72 -18.15 15.85
C VAL A 432 -12.21 -17.89 16.08
N SER A 433 -12.61 -17.68 17.35
CA SER A 433 -14.00 -17.42 17.69
C SER A 433 -14.38 -15.95 17.42
N ARG A 434 -15.67 -15.67 17.24
CA ARG A 434 -16.13 -14.29 17.02
C ARG A 434 -15.90 -13.43 18.26
N GLU A 435 -16.00 -14.01 19.45
CA GLU A 435 -15.73 -13.34 20.72
C GLU A 435 -14.25 -12.94 20.81
N GLU A 436 -13.32 -13.81 20.41
CA GLU A 436 -11.90 -13.47 20.33
C GLU A 436 -11.64 -12.28 19.38
N GLY A 437 -12.28 -12.29 18.20
CA GLY A 437 -12.24 -11.14 17.29
C GLY A 437 -12.79 -9.85 17.91
N ASN A 438 -13.92 -9.96 18.62
CA ASN A 438 -14.56 -8.84 19.32
C ASN A 438 -13.69 -8.28 20.47
N PHE A 439 -12.92 -9.12 21.16
CA PHE A 439 -11.99 -8.71 22.21
C PHE A 439 -10.85 -7.85 21.64
N ILE A 440 -10.22 -8.32 20.56
CA ILE A 440 -9.19 -7.55 19.86
C ILE A 440 -9.78 -6.26 19.28
N ALA A 441 -10.97 -6.30 18.67
CA ALA A 441 -11.64 -5.11 18.14
C ALA A 441 -11.99 -4.11 19.25
N SER A 442 -12.50 -4.57 20.40
CA SER A 442 -12.83 -3.72 21.54
C SER A 442 -11.60 -3.02 22.12
N ALA A 443 -10.46 -3.72 22.18
CA ALA A 443 -9.20 -3.13 22.61
C ALA A 443 -8.62 -2.16 21.57
N THR A 444 -8.69 -2.52 20.27
CA THR A 444 -8.17 -1.71 19.15
C THR A 444 -8.90 -0.38 19.04
N GLU A 445 -10.22 -0.42 18.93
CA GLU A 445 -11.04 0.79 18.85
C GLU A 445 -11.09 1.54 20.19
N GLY A 446 -11.04 0.80 21.29
CA GLY A 446 -10.93 1.37 22.63
C GLY A 446 -9.66 2.22 22.79
N ALA A 447 -8.55 1.80 22.19
CA ALA A 447 -7.29 2.54 22.20
C ALA A 447 -7.39 3.86 21.42
N ILE A 448 -8.04 3.85 20.26
CA ILE A 448 -8.29 5.04 19.43
C ILE A 448 -9.18 6.01 20.21
N LEU A 449 -10.33 5.54 20.68
CA LEU A 449 -11.27 6.37 21.42
C LEU A 449 -10.66 6.91 22.73
N ALA A 450 -9.83 6.12 23.42
CA ALA A 450 -9.08 6.57 24.60
C ALA A 450 -8.10 7.71 24.25
N SER A 451 -7.46 7.64 23.09
CA SER A 451 -6.53 8.66 22.58
C SER A 451 -7.27 9.97 22.28
N LEU A 452 -8.42 9.88 21.59
CA LEU A 452 -9.28 11.02 21.28
C LEU A 452 -9.86 11.69 22.52
N LEU A 453 -10.10 10.92 23.59
CA LEU A 453 -10.64 11.42 24.86
C LEU A 453 -9.58 11.82 25.88
N ASN A 454 -8.29 11.67 25.57
CA ASN A 454 -7.17 11.82 26.52
C ASN A 454 -7.44 11.07 27.84
N ALA A 455 -7.77 9.79 27.71
CA ALA A 455 -8.14 8.90 28.79
C ALA A 455 -7.31 7.61 28.76
N PRO A 456 -7.07 6.95 29.90
CA PRO A 456 -6.43 5.65 29.91
C PRO A 456 -7.34 4.57 29.29
N LEU A 457 -6.73 3.64 28.55
CA LEU A 457 -7.32 2.34 28.21
C LEU A 457 -6.98 1.33 29.31
N LEU A 458 -8.00 0.63 29.79
CA LEU A 458 -7.86 -0.47 30.75
C LEU A 458 -8.72 -1.65 30.29
N TYR A 459 -8.41 -2.83 30.81
CA TYR A 459 -9.04 -4.07 30.37
C TYR A 459 -9.92 -4.71 31.44
N VAL A 460 -10.94 -5.44 31.01
CA VAL A 460 -11.83 -6.22 31.87
C VAL A 460 -12.18 -7.56 31.22
N ASP A 461 -12.72 -8.46 32.03
CA ASP A 461 -13.37 -9.69 31.60
C ASP A 461 -14.87 -9.40 31.34
N ASP A 462 -15.58 -10.31 30.67
CA ASP A 462 -16.99 -10.15 30.28
C ASP A 462 -17.92 -10.00 31.50
N ASP A 463 -17.65 -10.70 32.61
CA ASP A 463 -18.48 -10.75 33.80
C ASP A 463 -17.78 -10.21 35.07
N TYR A 464 -16.49 -9.85 34.94
CA TYR A 464 -15.64 -9.53 36.06
C TYR A 464 -14.71 -8.34 35.81
N MET A 465 -14.63 -7.43 36.78
CA MET A 465 -13.65 -6.34 36.78
C MET A 465 -12.40 -6.76 37.57
N PRO A 466 -11.24 -6.93 36.92
CA PRO A 466 -10.00 -7.35 37.59
C PRO A 466 -9.55 -6.39 38.69
N PRO A 467 -8.84 -6.87 39.73
CA PRO A 467 -8.35 -6.02 40.81
C PRO A 467 -7.38 -4.94 40.30
N ALA A 468 -6.57 -5.27 39.30
CA ALA A 468 -5.66 -4.35 38.63
C ALA A 468 -6.43 -3.16 38.06
N THR A 469 -7.46 -3.41 37.24
CA THR A 469 -8.33 -2.40 36.64
C THR A 469 -9.03 -1.56 37.69
N LYS A 470 -9.65 -2.19 38.70
CA LYS A 470 -10.30 -1.45 39.79
C LYS A 470 -9.31 -0.53 40.52
N SER A 471 -8.11 -1.01 40.80
CA SER A 471 -7.09 -0.22 41.48
C SER A 471 -6.63 0.98 40.64
N ALA A 472 -6.54 0.83 39.31
CA ALA A 472 -6.25 1.93 38.39
C ALA A 472 -7.35 3.00 38.44
N LEU A 473 -8.62 2.58 38.32
CA LEU A 473 -9.78 3.48 38.37
C LEU A 473 -9.83 4.27 39.69
N ASP A 474 -9.60 3.59 40.81
CA ASP A 474 -9.56 4.20 42.14
C ASP A 474 -8.39 5.20 42.27
N ALA A 475 -7.19 4.82 41.80
CA ALA A 475 -5.99 5.66 41.85
C ALA A 475 -6.11 6.93 41.00
N LEU A 476 -6.72 6.80 39.82
CA LEU A 476 -6.92 7.92 38.88
C LEU A 476 -8.15 8.77 39.22
N GLY A 477 -9.03 8.29 40.11
CA GLY A 477 -10.22 9.03 40.54
C GLY A 477 -11.35 9.04 39.52
N VAL A 478 -11.46 7.99 38.70
CA VAL A 478 -12.41 7.88 37.59
C VAL A 478 -13.86 7.97 38.06
N LYS A 479 -14.70 8.63 37.24
CA LYS A 479 -16.14 8.83 37.48
C LYS A 479 -17.01 8.40 36.31
N LYS A 480 -16.51 8.54 35.09
CA LYS A 480 -17.15 8.07 33.85
C LYS A 480 -16.33 6.95 33.24
N VAL A 481 -16.99 5.93 32.71
CA VAL A 481 -16.38 4.87 31.93
C VAL A 481 -17.03 4.84 30.56
N VAL A 482 -16.22 4.77 29.51
CA VAL A 482 -16.67 4.31 28.20
C VAL A 482 -16.36 2.82 28.15
N PHE A 483 -17.41 2.00 28.14
CA PHE A 483 -17.30 0.55 28.20
C PHE A 483 -17.45 -0.03 26.79
N MET A 484 -16.36 -0.59 26.28
CA MET A 484 -16.22 -1.20 24.95
C MET A 484 -16.46 -2.71 25.08
N ASP A 485 -17.63 -3.14 24.63
CA ASP A 485 -18.10 -4.54 24.63
C ASP A 485 -18.68 -4.83 23.24
N LEU A 486 -17.84 -4.78 22.21
CA LEU A 486 -18.30 -5.02 20.83
C LEU A 486 -18.84 -6.45 20.71
N GLY A 487 -20.07 -6.58 20.21
CA GLY A 487 -20.83 -7.84 20.28
C GLY A 487 -21.90 -7.85 21.38
N GLY A 488 -21.73 -7.06 22.45
CA GLY A 488 -22.76 -6.79 23.45
C GLY A 488 -23.09 -7.96 24.37
N GLU A 489 -22.11 -8.81 24.67
CA GLU A 489 -22.32 -10.06 25.40
C GLU A 489 -21.94 -9.97 26.88
N ALA A 490 -21.25 -8.91 27.30
CA ALA A 490 -20.65 -8.79 28.63
C ALA A 490 -21.68 -8.46 29.74
N PRO A 491 -21.91 -9.36 30.71
CA PRO A 491 -22.80 -9.09 31.85
C PRO A 491 -22.30 -7.97 32.78
N LEU A 492 -21.00 -7.62 32.72
CA LEU A 492 -20.36 -6.67 33.61
C LEU A 492 -20.97 -5.26 33.55
N ALA A 493 -21.59 -4.87 32.43
CA ALA A 493 -22.15 -3.53 32.19
C ALA A 493 -23.07 -3.04 33.32
N GLU A 494 -23.97 -3.90 33.83
CA GLU A 494 -24.92 -3.55 34.90
C GLU A 494 -24.21 -3.21 36.21
N SER A 495 -23.13 -3.95 36.52
CA SER A 495 -22.37 -3.76 37.75
C SER A 495 -21.53 -2.47 37.71
N LEU A 496 -21.03 -2.09 36.53
CA LEU A 496 -20.29 -0.85 36.32
C LEU A 496 -21.19 0.37 36.50
N ALA A 497 -22.42 0.32 35.98
CA ALA A 497 -23.40 1.41 36.08
C ALA A 497 -23.80 1.75 37.54
N ALA A 498 -23.61 0.82 38.48
CA ALA A 498 -23.84 1.08 39.90
C ALA A 498 -22.76 1.97 40.54
N SER A 499 -21.56 2.04 39.94
CA SER A 499 -20.39 2.72 40.52
C SER A 499 -19.89 3.90 39.67
N TYR A 500 -20.16 3.89 38.36
CA TYR A 500 -19.67 4.87 37.39
C TYR A 500 -20.79 5.37 36.47
N GLY A 501 -20.60 6.54 35.86
CA GLY A 501 -21.39 6.92 34.69
C GLY A 501 -20.90 6.13 33.50
N VAL A 502 -21.71 5.21 32.96
CA VAL A 502 -21.30 4.30 31.88
C VAL A 502 -21.89 4.75 30.54
N GLU A 503 -21.02 4.91 29.55
CA GLU A 503 -21.35 4.95 28.13
C GLU A 503 -21.02 3.56 27.56
N HIS A 504 -22.04 2.78 27.22
CA HIS A 504 -21.88 1.38 26.80
C HIS A 504 -21.92 1.29 25.26
N ILE A 505 -20.81 0.87 24.66
CA ILE A 505 -20.63 0.74 23.21
C ILE A 505 -20.54 -0.73 22.87
N THR A 506 -21.54 -1.22 22.13
CA THR A 506 -21.65 -2.65 21.76
C THR A 506 -21.73 -2.89 20.25
N ASP A 507 -21.84 -1.82 19.47
CA ASP A 507 -22.19 -1.86 18.06
C ASP A 507 -21.12 -1.09 17.26
N TYR A 508 -20.58 -1.75 16.24
CA TYR A 508 -19.52 -1.21 15.40
C TYR A 508 -19.92 0.10 14.71
N VAL A 509 -21.12 0.18 14.13
CA VAL A 509 -21.56 1.36 13.38
C VAL A 509 -21.67 2.57 14.31
N LYS A 510 -22.26 2.41 15.49
CA LYS A 510 -22.35 3.49 16.49
C LYS A 510 -20.97 3.94 16.97
N LEU A 511 -20.03 3.02 17.11
CA LEU A 511 -18.65 3.32 17.49
C LEU A 511 -17.94 4.12 16.39
N TYR A 512 -18.04 3.69 15.13
CA TYR A 512 -17.44 4.41 14.01
C TYR A 512 -18.03 5.82 13.88
N SER A 513 -19.36 5.95 13.99
CA SER A 513 -20.02 7.27 14.05
C SER A 513 -19.55 8.09 15.25
N ARG A 514 -19.29 7.46 16.40
CA ARG A 514 -18.84 8.15 17.61
C ARG A 514 -17.43 8.73 17.45
N ILE A 515 -16.54 8.03 16.75
CA ILE A 515 -15.18 8.50 16.41
C ILE A 515 -15.29 9.66 15.40
N GLN A 516 -16.04 9.47 14.32
CA GLN A 516 -16.30 10.50 13.32
C GLN A 516 -16.92 11.77 13.93
N ASP A 517 -17.85 11.65 14.89
CA ASP A 517 -18.43 12.79 15.61
C ASP A 517 -17.40 13.61 16.44
N ILE A 518 -16.21 13.07 16.72
CA ILE A 518 -15.12 13.78 17.42
C ILE A 518 -14.23 14.53 16.43
N THR A 519 -13.91 13.89 15.32
CA THR A 519 -12.82 14.30 14.42
C THR A 519 -13.33 14.97 13.14
N ASP A 520 -14.58 14.69 12.74
CA ASP A 520 -15.18 15.00 11.44
C ASP A 520 -14.46 14.35 10.24
N GLU A 521 -13.64 13.32 10.48
CA GLU A 521 -12.82 12.66 9.45
C GLU A 521 -13.51 11.45 8.79
N THR A 522 -13.16 11.20 7.53
CA THR A 522 -13.61 10.04 6.74
C THR A 522 -12.46 9.15 6.28
N ASP A 523 -11.25 9.37 6.80
CA ASP A 523 -10.11 8.49 6.56
C ASP A 523 -10.41 7.04 6.94
N VAL A 524 -9.76 6.10 6.25
CA VAL A 524 -10.01 4.67 6.39
C VAL A 524 -8.71 3.95 6.69
N VAL A 525 -8.61 3.31 7.86
CA VAL A 525 -7.49 2.41 8.18
C VAL A 525 -7.97 0.97 8.16
N PHE A 526 -7.37 0.13 7.29
CA PHE A 526 -7.61 -1.31 7.24
C PHE A 526 -6.51 -2.08 7.95
N SER A 527 -6.90 -3.15 8.65
CA SER A 527 -5.97 -4.11 9.24
C SER A 527 -6.63 -5.49 9.40
N SER A 528 -5.93 -6.44 10.01
CA SER A 528 -6.40 -7.81 10.24
C SER A 528 -6.16 -8.22 11.69
N ILE A 529 -7.03 -9.10 12.22
CA ILE A 529 -6.83 -9.73 13.53
C ILE A 529 -5.83 -10.90 13.49
N ALA A 530 -5.42 -11.31 12.28
CA ALA A 530 -4.48 -12.40 12.09
C ALA A 530 -3.07 -12.01 12.55
N THR A 531 -2.40 -12.96 13.20
CA THR A 531 -1.00 -12.81 13.62
C THR A 531 -0.07 -13.00 12.43
N PHE A 532 1.00 -12.20 12.34
CA PHE A 532 2.08 -12.40 11.38
C PHE A 532 3.43 -12.53 12.10
N GLY A 533 3.99 -13.73 12.07
CA GLY A 533 5.14 -14.05 12.90
C GLY A 533 4.73 -14.06 14.36
N ASP A 534 5.18 -13.05 15.11
CA ASP A 534 5.14 -13.03 16.57
C ASP A 534 4.07 -12.06 17.15
N SER A 535 3.54 -11.11 16.37
CA SER A 535 2.58 -10.11 16.88
C SER A 535 1.48 -9.81 15.85
N LYS A 536 0.50 -8.96 16.19
CA LYS A 536 -0.58 -8.52 15.31
C LYS A 536 -0.35 -7.09 14.79
N PHE A 537 -0.99 -6.76 13.66
CA PHE A 537 -0.97 -5.40 13.09
C PHE A 537 -1.95 -4.44 13.76
N ALA A 538 -2.87 -4.94 14.60
CA ALA A 538 -3.89 -4.15 15.27
C ALA A 538 -3.31 -3.00 16.11
N GLY A 539 -2.19 -3.22 16.81
CA GLY A 539 -1.49 -2.19 17.58
C GLY A 539 -0.97 -1.02 16.71
N PRO A 540 -0.08 -1.28 15.74
CA PRO A 540 0.39 -0.27 14.80
C PRO A 540 -0.76 0.42 14.03
N ALA A 541 -1.79 -0.33 13.64
CA ALA A 541 -2.98 0.23 12.98
C ALA A 541 -3.77 1.18 13.89
N ALA A 542 -3.98 0.84 15.15
CA ALA A 542 -4.64 1.72 16.12
C ALA A 542 -3.83 3.00 16.39
N TYR A 543 -2.50 2.90 16.41
CA TYR A 543 -1.62 4.06 16.54
C TYR A 543 -1.72 4.98 15.32
N ALA A 544 -1.73 4.43 14.10
CA ALA A 544 -1.97 5.20 12.87
C ALA A 544 -3.37 5.83 12.88
N ALA A 545 -4.41 5.06 13.19
CA ALA A 545 -5.80 5.51 13.19
C ALA A 545 -6.08 6.61 14.25
N ALA A 546 -5.40 6.58 15.40
CA ALA A 546 -5.46 7.67 16.37
C ALA A 546 -4.84 8.98 15.82
N HIS A 547 -3.84 8.87 14.95
CA HIS A 547 -3.25 9.99 14.22
C HIS A 547 -4.15 10.50 13.08
N HIS A 548 -4.81 9.62 12.32
CA HIS A 548 -5.78 9.97 11.27
C HIS A 548 -7.16 10.37 11.83
N GLY A 549 -7.47 10.05 13.09
CA GLY A 549 -8.75 10.39 13.71
C GLY A 549 -9.90 9.52 13.23
N CYS A 550 -9.63 8.29 12.83
CA CYS A 550 -10.57 7.35 12.22
C CYS A 550 -10.60 6.00 12.97
N PRO A 551 -11.58 5.12 12.72
CA PRO A 551 -11.56 3.74 13.23
C PRO A 551 -10.57 2.86 12.46
N VAL A 552 -10.32 1.65 12.97
CA VAL A 552 -9.62 0.56 12.27
C VAL A 552 -10.63 -0.49 11.83
N PHE A 553 -10.83 -0.60 10.52
CA PHE A 553 -11.62 -1.67 9.94
C PHE A 553 -10.81 -2.97 9.91
N LEU A 554 -10.94 -3.75 10.98
CA LEU A 554 -10.47 -5.14 11.04
C LEU A 554 -11.30 -6.00 10.10
N VAL A 555 -10.71 -6.41 8.98
CA VAL A 555 -11.47 -6.96 7.83
C VAL A 555 -12.26 -8.23 8.17
N GLU A 556 -11.79 -9.05 9.10
CA GLU A 556 -12.50 -10.26 9.52
C GLU A 556 -13.81 -9.95 10.28
N MET A 557 -13.94 -8.77 10.87
CA MET A 557 -15.09 -8.44 11.73
C MET A 557 -16.38 -8.16 10.95
N HIS A 558 -16.27 -7.93 9.63
CA HIS A 558 -17.39 -7.58 8.74
C HIS A 558 -17.45 -8.56 7.57
N PRO A 559 -18.59 -9.23 7.32
CA PRO A 559 -18.70 -10.22 6.24
C PRO A 559 -18.27 -9.69 4.87
N GLU A 560 -18.68 -8.47 4.50
CA GLU A 560 -18.31 -7.76 3.27
C GLU A 560 -16.79 -7.59 3.13
N LEU A 561 -16.14 -7.13 4.19
CA LEU A 561 -14.68 -6.94 4.15
C LEU A 561 -13.95 -8.30 4.15
N SER A 562 -14.47 -9.29 4.87
CA SER A 562 -13.85 -10.61 4.99
C SER A 562 -13.88 -11.39 3.67
N CYS A 563 -14.96 -11.29 2.88
CA CYS A 563 -15.08 -11.95 1.58
C CYS A 563 -14.17 -11.28 0.54
N ALA A 564 -14.21 -9.94 0.45
CA ALA A 564 -13.28 -9.18 -0.37
C ALA A 564 -11.81 -9.53 -0.02
N ALA A 565 -11.44 -9.47 1.26
CA ALA A 565 -10.09 -9.77 1.73
C ALA A 565 -9.65 -11.21 1.41
N ALA A 566 -10.58 -12.18 1.49
CA ALA A 566 -10.31 -13.57 1.12
C ALA A 566 -9.90 -13.68 -0.36
N TRP A 567 -10.61 -13.01 -1.27
CA TRP A 567 -10.24 -13.02 -2.69
C TRP A 567 -8.83 -12.45 -2.92
N HIS A 568 -8.56 -11.24 -2.41
CA HIS A 568 -7.26 -10.57 -2.59
C HIS A 568 -6.09 -11.42 -2.05
N SER A 569 -6.28 -12.03 -0.89
CA SER A 569 -5.27 -12.87 -0.23
C SER A 569 -5.02 -14.18 -0.99
N LEU A 570 -6.08 -14.90 -1.38
CA LEU A 570 -5.97 -16.14 -2.12
C LEU A 570 -5.35 -15.93 -3.50
N TYR A 571 -5.80 -14.89 -4.21
CA TYR A 571 -5.21 -14.50 -5.48
C TYR A 571 -3.71 -14.25 -5.32
N TRP A 572 -3.30 -13.43 -4.34
CA TRP A 572 -1.88 -13.12 -4.15
C TRP A 572 -1.06 -14.35 -3.79
N GLN A 573 -1.55 -15.20 -2.88
CA GLN A 573 -0.87 -16.44 -2.51
C GLN A 573 -0.60 -17.34 -3.71
N GLY A 574 -1.55 -17.41 -4.65
CA GLY A 574 -1.43 -18.15 -5.90
C GLY A 574 -0.61 -17.45 -6.99
N ALA A 575 -0.61 -16.12 -7.02
CA ALA A 575 0.02 -15.32 -8.06
C ALA A 575 1.47 -14.92 -7.73
N LYS A 576 1.88 -14.84 -6.46
CA LYS A 576 3.16 -14.25 -6.02
C LYS A 576 4.42 -14.85 -6.65
N GLU A 577 4.41 -16.11 -7.06
CA GLU A 577 5.59 -16.74 -7.68
C GLU A 577 5.73 -16.33 -9.14
N LYS A 578 4.61 -16.39 -9.88
CA LYS A 578 4.55 -16.09 -11.32
C LYS A 578 4.27 -14.61 -11.61
N ARG A 579 3.88 -13.84 -10.59
CA ARG A 579 3.45 -12.43 -10.64
C ARG A 579 2.40 -12.17 -11.73
N ARG A 580 1.42 -13.08 -11.84
CA ARG A 580 0.25 -12.92 -12.74
C ARG A 580 -0.58 -11.71 -12.32
N PRO A 581 -1.13 -10.92 -13.25
CA PRO A 581 -1.96 -9.76 -12.92
C PRO A 581 -3.31 -10.19 -12.31
N PRO A 582 -3.98 -9.33 -11.53
CA PRO A 582 -5.27 -9.64 -10.92
C PRO A 582 -6.41 -9.66 -11.96
N SER A 583 -7.44 -10.47 -11.70
CA SER A 583 -8.67 -10.47 -12.50
C SER A 583 -9.39 -9.12 -12.37
N VAL A 584 -9.63 -8.46 -13.50
CA VAL A 584 -10.30 -7.15 -13.54
C VAL A 584 -11.70 -7.23 -12.95
N GLY A 585 -12.47 -8.27 -13.32
CA GLY A 585 -13.85 -8.43 -12.84
C GLY A 585 -13.90 -8.65 -11.33
N SER A 586 -12.96 -9.41 -10.79
CA SER A 586 -12.90 -9.66 -9.35
C SER A 586 -12.46 -8.41 -8.57
N MET A 587 -11.51 -7.62 -9.08
CA MET A 587 -11.15 -6.31 -8.51
C MET A 587 -12.37 -5.38 -8.46
N VAL A 588 -13.17 -5.34 -9.52
CA VAL A 588 -14.40 -4.53 -9.57
C VAL A 588 -15.43 -5.01 -8.54
N ILE A 589 -15.65 -6.32 -8.43
CA ILE A 589 -16.66 -6.88 -7.51
C ILE A 589 -16.23 -6.68 -6.05
N SER A 590 -15.01 -7.06 -5.68
CA SER A 590 -14.51 -6.90 -4.31
C SER A 590 -14.38 -5.43 -3.92
N GLY A 591 -13.95 -4.57 -4.83
CA GLY A 591 -13.87 -3.13 -4.55
C GLY A 591 -15.25 -2.49 -4.34
N ARG A 592 -16.27 -2.89 -5.12
CA ARG A 592 -17.66 -2.44 -4.91
C ARG A 592 -18.21 -2.92 -3.57
N GLU A 593 -17.93 -4.15 -3.20
CA GLU A 593 -18.33 -4.72 -1.90
C GLU A 593 -17.75 -3.89 -0.73
N VAL A 594 -16.46 -3.53 -0.80
CA VAL A 594 -15.82 -2.69 0.22
C VAL A 594 -16.46 -1.29 0.27
N TYR A 595 -16.71 -0.65 -0.88
CA TYR A 595 -17.34 0.67 -0.91
C TYR A 595 -18.82 0.64 -0.50
N ASP A 596 -19.56 -0.41 -0.82
CA ASP A 596 -20.93 -0.60 -0.34
C ASP A 596 -20.95 -0.70 1.20
N PHE A 597 -19.97 -1.39 1.79
CA PHE A 597 -19.76 -1.40 3.24
C PHE A 597 -19.42 -0.01 3.78
N LEU A 598 -18.40 0.68 3.24
CA LEU A 598 -17.97 2.00 3.70
C LEU A 598 -19.11 3.02 3.63
N GLY A 599 -19.87 3.06 2.54
CA GLY A 599 -21.06 3.89 2.39
C GLY A 599 -22.18 3.50 3.35
N GLY A 600 -22.32 2.21 3.67
CA GLY A 600 -23.25 1.71 4.68
C GLY A 600 -22.94 2.19 6.10
N VAL A 601 -21.66 2.44 6.42
CA VAL A 601 -21.20 2.87 7.75
C VAL A 601 -20.82 4.35 7.85
N GLY A 602 -20.87 5.10 6.75
CA GLY A 602 -20.66 6.57 6.72
C GLY A 602 -19.22 7.03 6.43
N PHE A 603 -18.42 6.19 5.78
CA PHE A 603 -17.01 6.45 5.44
C PHE A 603 -16.76 6.51 3.92
N ASP A 604 -17.83 6.63 3.12
CA ASP A 604 -17.79 7.05 1.70
C ASP A 604 -18.27 8.51 1.66
N GLY A 605 -17.32 9.43 1.81
CA GLY A 605 -17.52 10.86 1.99
C GLY A 605 -17.66 11.64 0.67
N GLU A 606 -17.54 12.96 0.73
CA GLU A 606 -17.44 13.78 -0.49
C GLU A 606 -15.97 13.88 -0.92
N GLY A 607 -15.62 13.27 -2.05
CA GLY A 607 -14.27 13.33 -2.60
C GLY A 607 -13.64 11.94 -2.68
N MET A 608 -12.33 11.88 -2.49
CA MET A 608 -11.58 10.64 -2.34
C MET A 608 -11.11 10.53 -0.89
N GLU A 609 -11.33 9.39 -0.25
CA GLU A 609 -10.84 9.13 1.10
C GLU A 609 -9.33 8.83 1.08
N ASN A 610 -8.62 9.22 2.13
CA ASN A 610 -7.30 8.66 2.37
C ASN A 610 -7.49 7.25 2.97
N MET A 611 -6.89 6.26 2.32
CA MET A 611 -7.04 4.86 2.72
C MET A 611 -5.67 4.28 3.04
N LEU A 612 -5.47 3.88 4.29
CA LEU A 612 -4.21 3.28 4.74
C LEU A 612 -4.41 1.82 5.15
N THR A 613 -3.73 0.90 4.46
CA THR A 613 -3.65 -0.50 4.88
C THR A 613 -2.42 -0.72 5.75
N VAL A 614 -2.60 -1.19 6.98
CA VAL A 614 -1.51 -1.58 7.88
C VAL A 614 -1.55 -3.10 8.05
N CYS A 615 -0.90 -3.81 7.13
CA CYS A 615 -0.92 -5.28 7.06
C CYS A 615 0.13 -5.86 6.09
N ASP A 616 0.51 -7.12 6.30
CA ASP A 616 1.34 -7.89 5.37
C ASP A 616 0.55 -8.35 4.12
N GLU A 617 1.27 -8.83 3.11
CA GLU A 617 0.71 -9.27 1.84
C GLU A 617 -0.07 -10.59 1.88
N PHE A 618 0.10 -11.42 2.90
CA PHE A 618 -0.58 -12.70 3.01
C PHE A 618 -1.93 -12.57 3.71
N ASN A 619 -2.09 -11.55 4.55
CA ASN A 619 -3.34 -11.20 5.18
C ASN A 619 -4.22 -10.30 4.32
N LEU A 620 -3.62 -9.34 3.60
CA LEU A 620 -4.27 -8.53 2.57
C LEU A 620 -3.36 -8.46 1.34
N GLY A 621 -3.73 -9.17 0.28
CA GLY A 621 -2.95 -9.28 -0.96
C GLY A 621 -2.61 -7.93 -1.63
N ALA A 622 -1.55 -7.92 -2.44
CA ALA A 622 -1.05 -6.74 -3.15
C ALA A 622 -2.12 -6.02 -3.99
N SER A 623 -3.14 -6.75 -4.44
CA SER A 623 -4.23 -6.21 -5.26
C SER A 623 -5.25 -5.39 -4.47
N TRP A 624 -5.26 -5.49 -3.14
CA TRP A 624 -6.21 -4.75 -2.28
C TRP A 624 -6.12 -3.24 -2.53
N ASP A 625 -4.97 -2.63 -2.28
CA ASP A 625 -4.80 -1.17 -2.35
C ASP A 625 -4.96 -0.64 -3.78
N ARG A 626 -4.46 -1.40 -4.77
CA ARG A 626 -4.55 -1.04 -6.19
C ARG A 626 -6.01 -0.95 -6.67
N THR A 627 -6.93 -1.66 -6.03
CA THR A 627 -8.37 -1.65 -6.38
C THR A 627 -9.00 -0.28 -6.21
N PHE A 628 -8.54 0.49 -5.22
CA PHE A 628 -9.21 1.71 -4.78
C PHE A 628 -8.67 2.98 -5.45
N ALA A 629 -7.56 2.89 -6.19
CA ALA A 629 -7.05 4.03 -6.95
C ALA A 629 -8.12 4.57 -7.93
N GLY A 630 -8.36 5.88 -7.88
CA GLY A 630 -9.38 6.59 -8.66
C GLY A 630 -10.65 6.93 -7.88
N VAL A 631 -10.93 6.22 -6.78
CA VAL A 631 -12.03 6.53 -5.84
C VAL A 631 -11.53 6.87 -4.44
N ALA A 632 -10.35 6.41 -4.07
CA ALA A 632 -9.60 6.80 -2.88
C ALA A 632 -8.14 7.15 -3.23
N VAL A 633 -7.42 7.67 -2.24
CA VAL A 633 -5.95 7.78 -2.23
C VAL A 633 -5.39 6.64 -1.36
N PRO A 634 -5.09 5.47 -1.94
CA PRO A 634 -4.64 4.31 -1.16
C PRO A 634 -3.13 4.33 -0.90
N GLY A 635 -2.73 3.95 0.31
CA GLY A 635 -1.36 3.69 0.71
C GLY A 635 -1.26 2.46 1.64
N ARG A 636 -0.06 1.88 1.74
CA ARG A 636 0.17 0.69 2.56
C ARG A 636 1.43 0.79 3.42
N ILE A 637 1.32 0.39 4.68
CA ILE A 637 2.45 0.04 5.55
C ILE A 637 2.49 -1.49 5.70
N THR A 638 3.64 -2.11 5.39
CA THR A 638 3.79 -3.57 5.30
C THR A 638 5.08 -4.08 5.95
N GLY A 639 5.30 -5.40 5.96
CA GLY A 639 6.42 -6.06 6.63
C GLY A 639 5.98 -6.90 7.82
N THR A 640 6.80 -7.02 8.86
CA THR A 640 6.35 -7.55 10.16
C THR A 640 5.62 -6.46 10.97
N PRO A 641 4.91 -6.80 12.05
CA PRO A 641 4.40 -5.80 12.99
C PRO A 641 5.49 -4.85 13.55
N THR A 642 6.71 -5.36 13.77
CA THR A 642 7.89 -4.53 14.08
C THR A 642 8.16 -3.53 12.98
N ASP A 643 8.21 -3.98 11.72
CA ASP A 643 8.42 -3.11 10.55
C ASP A 643 7.33 -2.02 10.47
N ALA A 644 6.06 -2.42 10.64
CA ALA A 644 4.94 -1.49 10.60
C ALA A 644 5.01 -0.44 11.73
N SER A 645 5.39 -0.82 12.95
CA SER A 645 5.40 0.09 14.11
C SER A 645 6.36 1.28 13.92
N TYR A 646 7.61 1.03 13.47
CA TYR A 646 8.55 2.12 13.21
C TYR A 646 8.23 2.85 11.91
N TRP A 647 7.63 2.20 10.92
CA TRP A 647 7.28 2.86 9.66
C TRP A 647 6.10 3.82 9.85
N VAL A 648 5.04 3.43 10.58
CA VAL A 648 3.97 4.35 10.99
C VAL A 648 4.56 5.51 11.79
N SER A 649 5.43 5.23 12.77
CA SER A 649 6.11 6.30 13.53
C SER A 649 6.95 7.21 12.64
N ARG A 650 7.64 6.67 11.62
CA ARG A 650 8.43 7.44 10.66
C ARG A 650 7.55 8.34 9.79
N SER A 651 6.36 7.88 9.38
CA SER A 651 5.39 8.69 8.64
C SER A 651 4.86 9.84 9.50
N VAL A 652 4.36 9.54 10.70
CA VAL A 652 3.85 10.52 11.67
C VAL A 652 4.88 11.60 11.99
N PHE A 653 6.12 11.18 12.29
CA PHE A 653 7.19 12.08 12.68
C PHE A 653 8.09 12.51 11.53
N TYR A 654 7.72 12.24 10.26
CA TYR A 654 8.52 12.66 9.10
C TYR A 654 8.89 14.15 9.17
N PRO A 655 7.98 15.08 9.54
CA PRO A 655 8.33 16.50 9.69
C PRO A 655 9.45 16.79 10.69
N VAL A 656 9.73 15.87 11.63
CA VAL A 656 10.82 15.95 12.60
C VAL A 656 12.05 15.17 12.12
N VAL A 657 11.87 13.89 11.79
CA VAL A 657 12.99 12.97 11.51
C VAL A 657 13.66 13.23 10.16
N VAL A 658 12.99 13.90 9.21
CA VAL A 658 13.61 14.30 7.93
C VAL A 658 14.85 15.17 8.15
N PHE A 659 14.90 15.94 9.24
CA PHE A 659 16.07 16.78 9.58
C PHE A 659 17.26 16.00 10.14
N ALA A 660 17.12 14.68 10.37
CA ALA A 660 18.27 13.80 10.61
C ALA A 660 19.04 13.56 9.30
N ASN A 661 18.34 13.60 8.17
CA ASN A 661 18.92 13.37 6.85
C ASN A 661 19.93 14.47 6.50
N PRO A 662 21.21 14.11 6.27
CA PRO A 662 22.23 15.07 5.85
C PRO A 662 21.85 15.87 4.59
N ALA A 663 20.99 15.33 3.72
CA ALA A 663 20.47 15.99 2.53
C ALA A 663 19.72 17.30 2.83
N THR A 664 19.19 17.46 4.04
CA THR A 664 18.47 18.67 4.46
C THR A 664 19.37 19.82 4.88
N ASP A 665 20.71 19.63 4.97
CA ASP A 665 21.63 20.73 5.31
C ASP A 665 21.59 21.79 4.18
N PRO A 666 21.19 23.03 4.46
CA PRO A 666 21.16 24.11 3.47
C PRO A 666 22.54 24.47 2.90
N LYS A 667 23.64 24.00 3.50
CA LYS A 667 24.99 24.12 2.95
C LYS A 667 25.24 23.13 1.82
N GLY A 668 24.54 22.00 1.81
CA GLY A 668 24.75 20.91 0.85
C GLY A 668 25.85 19.93 1.28
N GLY A 669 25.95 18.84 0.52
CA GLY A 669 26.91 17.76 0.72
C GLY A 669 27.64 17.39 -0.58
N MET A 670 28.69 16.59 -0.46
CA MET A 670 29.45 16.08 -1.60
C MET A 670 28.86 14.75 -2.08
N TYR A 671 28.55 14.64 -3.38
CA TYR A 671 27.96 13.44 -3.99
C TYR A 671 28.67 13.09 -5.29
N ILE A 672 28.65 11.81 -5.64
CA ILE A 672 29.26 11.28 -6.85
C ILE A 672 28.25 11.40 -7.99
N THR A 673 28.55 12.19 -9.02
CA THR A 673 27.73 12.23 -10.24
C THR A 673 28.44 11.62 -11.44
N GLY A 674 27.66 11.07 -12.37
CA GLY A 674 28.15 10.41 -13.56
C GLY A 674 28.73 11.34 -14.63
N SER A 675 29.52 10.74 -15.53
CA SER A 675 30.14 11.41 -16.67
C SER A 675 29.14 11.79 -17.74
N ARG A 676 29.50 12.78 -18.55
CA ARG A 676 28.78 13.20 -19.77
C ARG A 676 29.63 12.90 -20.98
N SER A 677 29.00 12.46 -22.05
CA SER A 677 29.69 12.12 -23.29
C SER A 677 28.92 12.50 -24.54
N THR A 678 29.67 12.65 -25.62
CA THR A 678 29.17 12.87 -26.98
C THR A 678 30.09 12.15 -27.97
N THR A 679 29.53 11.44 -28.94
CA THR A 679 30.28 10.74 -29.98
C THR A 679 30.50 11.67 -31.17
N ASP A 680 31.74 11.80 -31.60
CA ASP A 680 32.08 12.42 -32.88
C ASP A 680 31.65 11.50 -34.02
N THR A 681 30.62 11.91 -34.76
CA THR A 681 30.04 11.12 -35.87
C THR A 681 31.00 10.88 -37.03
N SER A 682 32.11 11.63 -37.13
CA SER A 682 33.11 11.46 -38.17
C SER A 682 34.21 10.45 -37.82
N THR A 683 34.48 10.26 -36.53
CA THR A 683 35.58 9.39 -36.04
C THR A 683 35.07 8.19 -35.24
N GLY A 684 33.83 8.22 -34.76
CA GLY A 684 33.27 7.24 -33.82
C GLY A 684 33.88 7.34 -32.42
N PHE A 685 34.70 8.36 -32.15
CA PHE A 685 35.34 8.56 -30.86
C PHE A 685 34.34 9.15 -29.85
N LEU A 686 34.33 8.59 -28.65
CA LEU A 686 33.52 9.07 -27.54
C LEU A 686 34.30 10.14 -26.76
N ASP A 687 33.87 11.39 -26.88
CA ASP A 687 34.38 12.48 -26.06
C ASP A 687 33.68 12.43 -24.70
N VAL A 688 34.44 12.25 -23.63
CA VAL A 688 33.93 12.07 -22.26
C VAL A 688 34.40 13.21 -21.39
N GLN A 689 33.44 13.99 -20.89
CA GLN A 689 33.60 14.84 -19.73
C GLN A 689 33.42 13.97 -18.48
N PRO A 690 34.49 13.71 -17.71
CA PRO A 690 34.39 12.84 -16.54
C PRO A 690 33.43 13.44 -15.51
N GLY A 691 32.68 12.55 -14.88
CA GLY A 691 31.93 12.85 -13.67
C GLY A 691 32.86 12.90 -12.46
N GLY A 692 32.27 12.79 -11.28
CA GLY A 692 33.01 12.75 -10.03
C GLY A 692 32.25 13.41 -8.90
N GLU A 693 32.99 13.70 -7.84
CA GLU A 693 32.42 14.27 -6.63
C GLU A 693 32.13 15.77 -6.79
N MET A 694 30.89 16.19 -6.53
CA MET A 694 30.45 17.59 -6.60
C MET A 694 29.50 17.93 -5.45
N GLU A 695 29.32 19.22 -5.17
CA GLU A 695 28.46 19.72 -4.10
C GLU A 695 27.00 19.86 -4.59
N PHE A 696 26.05 19.34 -3.82
CA PHE A 696 24.62 19.41 -4.11
C PHE A 696 23.82 19.76 -2.85
N LYS A 697 22.67 20.41 -3.02
CA LYS A 697 21.75 20.77 -1.93
C LYS A 697 20.42 20.07 -2.12
N TYR A 698 19.88 19.49 -1.05
CA TYR A 698 18.64 18.71 -1.10
C TYR A 698 18.65 17.72 -2.29
N PRO A 699 19.69 16.88 -2.41
CA PRO A 699 19.89 16.05 -3.59
C PRO A 699 18.79 15.01 -3.74
N VAL A 700 18.26 14.91 -4.95
CA VAL A 700 17.50 13.75 -5.43
C VAL A 700 18.45 12.91 -6.28
N LEU A 701 18.62 11.66 -5.90
CA LEU A 701 19.43 10.69 -6.63
C LEU A 701 18.62 10.09 -7.76
N GLN A 702 19.19 10.08 -8.96
CA GLN A 702 18.54 9.55 -10.15
C GLN A 702 19.41 8.49 -10.82
N THR A 703 18.79 7.34 -11.10
CA THR A 703 19.44 6.19 -11.72
C THR A 703 18.68 5.79 -12.99
N TRP A 704 19.18 6.23 -14.14
CA TRP A 704 18.58 5.98 -15.45
C TRP A 704 19.38 4.92 -16.20
N VAL A 705 18.92 3.66 -16.21
CA VAL A 705 19.62 2.57 -16.93
C VAL A 705 18.78 2.07 -18.09
N SER A 706 17.53 1.68 -17.84
CA SER A 706 16.56 1.35 -18.87
C SER A 706 15.38 2.30 -18.74
N TYR A 707 15.13 3.14 -19.74
CA TYR A 707 14.17 4.24 -19.59
C TYR A 707 13.67 4.76 -20.94
N GLN A 708 12.55 5.47 -20.92
CA GLN A 708 11.93 6.06 -22.09
C GLN A 708 12.63 7.38 -22.44
N HIS A 709 12.85 7.62 -23.73
CA HIS A 709 13.49 8.81 -24.23
C HIS A 709 12.81 9.33 -25.50
N ARG A 710 12.15 10.49 -25.38
CA ARG A 710 11.49 11.21 -26.49
C ARG A 710 10.44 10.34 -27.20
N PHE A 711 9.63 9.63 -26.40
CA PHE A 711 8.73 8.61 -26.93
C PHE A 711 7.67 9.20 -27.85
N ASN A 712 6.86 10.17 -27.40
CA ASN A 712 5.81 10.72 -28.25
C ASN A 712 6.32 11.76 -29.24
N GLU A 713 7.37 12.52 -28.89
CA GLU A 713 7.95 13.50 -29.80
C GLU A 713 8.65 12.86 -31.01
N ARG A 714 9.36 11.73 -30.79
CA ARG A 714 10.18 11.07 -31.81
C ARG A 714 9.73 9.64 -32.10
N ALA A 715 9.67 8.78 -31.09
CA ALA A 715 9.46 7.34 -31.29
C ALA A 715 8.08 6.97 -31.82
N SER A 716 7.08 7.80 -31.59
CA SER A 716 5.73 7.64 -32.17
C SER A 716 5.75 7.52 -33.69
N LYS A 717 6.74 8.13 -34.37
CA LYS A 717 6.94 7.99 -35.82
C LYS A 717 7.45 6.59 -36.18
N TYR A 718 8.32 6.03 -35.34
CA TYR A 718 8.79 4.65 -35.49
C TYR A 718 7.63 3.69 -35.29
N HIS A 719 6.92 3.78 -34.16
CA HIS A 719 5.79 2.89 -33.84
C HIS A 719 4.58 3.10 -34.75
N GLY A 720 4.42 4.30 -35.32
CA GLY A 720 3.29 4.69 -36.16
C GLY A 720 2.06 5.14 -35.36
N ILE A 721 2.22 5.38 -34.06
CA ILE A 721 1.17 5.76 -33.12
C ILE A 721 1.74 6.64 -32.01
N ASN A 722 0.98 7.63 -31.56
CA ASN A 722 1.26 8.33 -30.31
C ASN A 722 0.64 7.56 -29.14
N TYR A 723 1.40 7.36 -28.08
CA TYR A 723 0.81 6.94 -26.81
C TYR A 723 -0.10 8.05 -26.29
N THR A 724 -1.30 7.67 -25.87
CA THR A 724 -2.26 8.51 -25.17
C THR A 724 -2.63 7.75 -23.91
N GLY A 725 -2.70 8.40 -22.75
CA GLY A 725 -3.08 7.78 -21.49
C GLY A 725 -4.58 7.46 -21.39
N ALA A 726 -4.95 6.81 -20.29
CA ALA A 726 -6.33 6.36 -20.01
C ALA A 726 -7.33 7.52 -19.91
N ASP A 727 -6.86 8.68 -19.48
CA ASP A 727 -7.63 9.92 -19.38
C ASP A 727 -7.68 10.74 -20.68
N GLY A 728 -7.11 10.20 -21.77
CA GLY A 728 -7.08 10.86 -23.08
C GLY A 728 -5.96 11.87 -23.27
N ILE A 729 -5.02 12.00 -22.32
CA ILE A 729 -3.87 12.88 -22.46
C ILE A 729 -2.81 12.23 -23.34
N THR A 730 -2.42 12.90 -24.41
CA THR A 730 -1.26 12.52 -25.21
C THR A 730 -0.02 13.31 -24.73
N PRO A 731 0.97 12.69 -24.05
CA PRO A 731 2.24 13.30 -23.64
C PRO A 731 2.90 14.09 -24.77
N PHE A 732 3.62 15.17 -24.46
CA PHE A 732 4.20 16.15 -25.40
C PHE A 732 3.20 17.00 -26.22
N TRP A 733 2.09 16.40 -26.64
CA TRP A 733 1.15 17.00 -27.59
C TRP A 733 0.01 17.77 -26.91
N SER A 734 -0.49 17.27 -25.78
CA SER A 734 -1.66 17.84 -25.09
C SER A 734 -1.28 19.08 -24.30
N PRO A 735 -2.05 20.18 -24.40
CA PRO A 735 -1.84 21.35 -23.57
C PRO A 735 -2.08 21.00 -22.10
N SER A 736 -1.30 21.59 -21.21
CA SER A 736 -1.53 21.54 -19.77
C SER A 736 -2.06 22.88 -19.29
N ASP A 737 -2.98 22.86 -18.34
CA ASP A 737 -3.48 24.04 -17.63
C ASP A 737 -2.67 24.35 -16.36
N ASN A 738 -1.74 23.49 -15.96
CA ASN A 738 -0.91 23.67 -14.77
C ASN A 738 0.38 24.46 -15.11
N PRO A 739 0.58 25.68 -14.57
CA PRO A 739 1.77 26.50 -14.83
C PRO A 739 3.11 25.82 -14.48
N VAL A 740 3.09 24.79 -13.62
CA VAL A 740 4.27 23.97 -13.32
C VAL A 740 4.80 23.25 -14.56
N ASP A 741 4.04 23.15 -15.65
CA ASP A 741 4.46 22.50 -16.89
C ASP A 741 5.08 23.49 -17.90
N ASN A 742 5.10 24.78 -17.59
CA ASN A 742 5.59 25.78 -18.53
C ASN A 742 7.05 25.49 -18.94
N ASP A 743 7.24 25.29 -20.25
CA ASP A 743 8.49 25.01 -20.93
C ASP A 743 9.15 23.65 -20.63
N VAL A 744 8.41 22.68 -20.08
CA VAL A 744 8.93 21.32 -19.83
C VAL A 744 9.45 20.64 -21.11
N ASN A 745 8.79 20.90 -22.25
CA ASN A 745 9.14 20.33 -23.56
C ASN A 745 9.93 21.30 -24.47
N ALA A 746 10.36 22.47 -23.95
CA ALA A 746 10.96 23.52 -24.78
C ALA A 746 12.26 23.08 -25.48
N ARG A 747 13.06 22.23 -24.82
CA ARG A 747 14.30 21.64 -25.38
C ARG A 747 14.06 20.90 -26.69
N TYR A 748 12.88 20.33 -26.88
CA TYR A 748 12.50 19.54 -28.05
C TYR A 748 11.53 20.29 -28.96
N GLY A 749 11.58 21.63 -28.94
CA GLY A 749 10.87 22.47 -29.91
C GLY A 749 9.40 22.75 -29.56
N ARG A 750 8.97 22.45 -28.33
CA ARG A 750 7.60 22.72 -27.87
C ARG A 750 7.58 23.60 -26.61
N PRO A 751 7.86 24.91 -26.74
CA PRO A 751 7.75 25.85 -25.62
C PRO A 751 6.28 26.10 -25.25
N GLY A 752 6.04 26.51 -24.01
CA GLY A 752 4.70 26.72 -23.43
C GLY A 752 4.27 25.61 -22.48
N CYS A 753 2.98 25.63 -22.12
CA CYS A 753 2.39 24.76 -21.11
C CYS A 753 1.77 23.50 -21.75
N TYR A 754 2.49 22.38 -21.68
CA TYR A 754 2.12 21.09 -22.25
C TYR A 754 2.46 19.98 -21.27
N TYR A 755 1.70 18.89 -21.29
CA TYR A 755 2.08 17.70 -20.53
C TYR A 755 3.47 17.20 -20.96
N PRO A 756 4.30 16.72 -20.03
CA PRO A 756 5.66 16.29 -20.34
C PRO A 756 5.66 15.13 -21.33
N ASP A 757 6.69 15.03 -22.17
CA ASP A 757 6.96 13.79 -22.93
C ASP A 757 7.47 12.68 -22.01
N MET A 758 7.40 11.42 -22.45
CA MET A 758 8.07 10.30 -21.78
C MET A 758 9.57 10.34 -22.09
N THR A 759 10.28 11.17 -21.33
CA THR A 759 11.73 11.35 -21.37
C THR A 759 12.25 11.60 -19.96
N ASN A 760 12.12 10.59 -19.10
CA ASN A 760 12.21 10.74 -17.64
C ASN A 760 13.54 11.31 -17.17
N SER A 761 14.64 10.95 -17.84
CA SER A 761 15.98 11.51 -17.55
C SER A 761 16.11 13.03 -17.74
N GLU A 762 15.13 13.68 -18.38
CA GLU A 762 15.09 15.13 -18.63
C GLU A 762 13.89 15.79 -17.92
N VAL A 763 12.76 15.09 -17.81
CA VAL A 763 11.52 15.62 -17.22
C VAL A 763 11.54 15.57 -15.69
N VAL A 764 11.92 14.46 -15.10
CA VAL A 764 12.01 14.34 -13.63
C VAL A 764 12.91 15.44 -13.05
N PRO A 765 14.16 15.65 -13.53
CA PRO A 765 14.98 16.73 -12.99
C PRO A 765 14.39 18.13 -13.22
N PHE A 766 13.59 18.34 -14.27
CA PHE A 766 12.89 19.62 -14.48
C PHE A 766 11.93 19.93 -13.32
N TYR A 767 11.10 18.97 -12.90
CA TYR A 767 10.18 19.18 -11.77
C TYR A 767 10.89 19.17 -10.42
N MET A 768 11.90 18.33 -10.22
CA MET A 768 12.72 18.36 -9.00
C MET A 768 13.40 19.72 -8.80
N ASN A 769 13.88 20.36 -9.87
CA ASN A 769 14.40 21.73 -9.80
C ASN A 769 13.32 22.75 -9.38
N LYS A 770 12.05 22.56 -9.78
CA LYS A 770 10.93 23.45 -9.37
C LYS A 770 10.58 23.30 -7.90
N LEU A 771 10.73 22.10 -7.34
CA LEU A 771 10.67 21.84 -5.90
C LEU A 771 11.85 22.44 -5.12
N GLY A 772 12.91 22.86 -5.83
CA GLY A 772 14.13 23.42 -5.25
C GLY A 772 15.20 22.38 -4.93
N TYR A 773 15.02 21.13 -5.35
CA TYR A 773 16.02 20.08 -5.22
C TYR A 773 17.15 20.22 -6.23
N SER A 774 18.33 19.70 -5.88
CA SER A 774 19.40 19.45 -6.84
C SER A 774 19.34 18.00 -7.34
N ASN A 775 19.84 17.74 -8.55
CA ASN A 775 19.78 16.41 -9.16
C ASN A 775 21.17 15.77 -9.22
N VAL A 776 21.33 14.62 -8.55
CA VAL A 776 22.54 13.79 -8.58
C VAL A 776 22.25 12.58 -9.46
N TYR A 777 23.20 12.21 -10.30
CA TYR A 777 23.03 11.11 -11.26
C TYR A 777 24.09 10.03 -11.05
N SER A 778 23.69 8.78 -10.83
CA SER A 778 24.60 7.64 -10.84
C SER A 778 23.90 6.40 -11.39
N THR A 779 24.60 5.66 -12.23
CA THR A 779 24.06 4.46 -12.90
C THR A 779 24.76 3.18 -12.50
N ASN A 780 25.96 3.25 -11.93
CA ASN A 780 26.64 2.07 -11.38
C ASN A 780 26.25 1.82 -9.93
N PHE A 781 26.48 0.59 -9.47
CA PHE A 781 26.06 0.15 -8.14
C PHE A 781 26.79 0.91 -7.03
N GLU A 782 28.12 0.96 -7.10
CA GLU A 782 28.95 1.48 -6.02
C GLU A 782 28.70 2.97 -5.74
N ALA A 783 28.60 3.81 -6.78
CA ALA A 783 28.30 5.24 -6.59
C ALA A 783 26.86 5.47 -6.13
N THR A 784 25.92 4.62 -6.55
CA THR A 784 24.52 4.75 -6.13
C THR A 784 24.36 4.42 -4.65
N MET A 785 24.92 3.30 -4.18
CA MET A 785 24.85 2.92 -2.76
C MET A 785 25.58 3.95 -1.88
N GLU A 786 26.76 4.40 -2.30
CA GLU A 786 27.52 5.45 -1.59
C GLU A 786 26.71 6.75 -1.48
N ASN A 787 26.04 7.19 -2.54
CA ASN A 787 25.21 8.40 -2.49
C ASN A 787 23.98 8.22 -1.58
N LEU A 788 23.35 7.05 -1.56
CA LEU A 788 22.25 6.75 -0.65
C LEU A 788 22.69 6.85 0.82
N ASN A 789 23.84 6.25 1.15
CA ASN A 789 24.41 6.27 2.51
C ASN A 789 24.86 7.68 2.95
N ARG A 790 25.14 8.58 2.00
CA ARG A 790 25.40 10.01 2.31
C ARG A 790 24.13 10.80 2.64
N GLY A 791 22.94 10.20 2.49
CA GLY A 791 21.64 10.83 2.65
C GLY A 791 21.20 11.57 1.38
N VAL A 792 19.99 11.26 0.91
CA VAL A 792 19.32 11.91 -0.23
C VAL A 792 17.86 12.18 0.12
N MET A 793 17.22 13.15 -0.53
CA MET A 793 15.79 13.43 -0.31
C MET A 793 14.91 12.32 -0.92
N MET A 794 15.32 11.82 -2.08
CA MET A 794 14.62 10.78 -2.83
C MET A 794 15.59 10.05 -3.74
N TRP A 795 15.34 8.76 -3.96
CA TRP A 795 15.95 7.97 -5.02
C TRP A 795 14.88 7.62 -6.06
N ILE A 796 15.10 8.09 -7.29
CA ILE A 796 14.24 7.78 -8.43
C ILE A 796 15.06 6.93 -9.39
N GLU A 797 14.60 5.73 -9.65
CA GLU A 797 15.31 4.78 -10.49
C GLU A 797 14.39 4.25 -11.59
N VAL A 798 14.95 4.08 -12.79
CA VAL A 798 14.33 3.23 -13.81
C VAL A 798 15.41 2.34 -14.42
N MET A 799 15.28 1.06 -14.10
CA MET A 799 16.05 -0.04 -14.67
C MET A 799 15.16 -1.29 -14.77
N HIS A 800 15.69 -2.38 -15.31
CA HIS A 800 14.94 -3.64 -15.31
C HIS A 800 15.04 -4.30 -13.93
N GLY A 801 13.91 -4.84 -13.48
CA GLY A 801 13.78 -5.55 -12.21
C GLY A 801 13.43 -7.03 -12.39
N GLY A 802 13.34 -7.74 -11.27
CA GLY A 802 12.89 -9.13 -11.20
C GLY A 802 12.75 -9.59 -9.75
N ASN A 803 11.86 -10.56 -9.49
CA ASN A 803 11.61 -11.10 -8.15
C ASN A 803 12.60 -12.20 -7.71
N ALA A 804 13.47 -12.67 -8.62
CA ALA A 804 14.46 -13.70 -8.31
C ALA A 804 15.50 -13.22 -7.27
N GLY A 805 16.13 -14.15 -6.54
CA GLY A 805 17.24 -13.83 -5.63
C GLY A 805 16.89 -12.89 -4.48
N GLY A 806 15.60 -12.76 -4.14
CA GLY A 806 15.11 -11.82 -3.14
C GLY A 806 14.86 -10.40 -3.68
N GLY A 807 14.58 -10.28 -4.98
CA GLY A 807 14.51 -9.00 -5.70
C GLY A 807 15.85 -8.72 -6.38
N THR A 808 15.82 -8.31 -7.64
CA THR A 808 17.03 -7.98 -8.43
C THR A 808 16.78 -6.76 -9.29
N VAL A 809 17.79 -5.92 -9.45
CA VAL A 809 17.77 -4.75 -10.35
C VAL A 809 19.07 -4.65 -11.13
N GLY A 810 19.01 -4.11 -12.36
CA GLY A 810 20.14 -4.04 -13.30
C GLY A 810 20.87 -2.69 -13.33
N PHE A 811 22.07 -2.61 -12.75
CA PHE A 811 22.92 -1.41 -12.80
C PHE A 811 23.79 -1.35 -14.07
N TRP A 812 24.30 -0.17 -14.43
CA TRP A 812 25.21 -0.02 -15.57
C TRP A 812 26.44 -0.94 -15.46
N GLY A 813 26.69 -1.74 -16.51
CA GLY A 813 27.81 -2.65 -16.60
C GLY A 813 29.01 -2.04 -17.33
N THR A 814 30.22 -2.40 -16.90
CA THR A 814 31.48 -1.91 -17.50
C THR A 814 32.04 -2.84 -18.59
N ALA A 815 31.44 -4.01 -18.80
CA ALA A 815 31.86 -4.98 -19.80
C ALA A 815 31.73 -4.40 -21.22
N GLY A 816 32.85 -4.30 -21.95
CA GLY A 816 32.89 -3.74 -23.30
C GLY A 816 32.79 -2.21 -23.41
N LYS A 817 32.50 -1.50 -22.30
CA LYS A 817 32.32 -0.04 -22.22
C LYS A 817 33.35 0.65 -21.30
N ALA A 818 34.59 0.17 -21.30
CA ALA A 818 35.68 0.59 -20.39
C ALA A 818 36.05 2.10 -20.41
N VAL A 819 35.36 2.93 -21.18
CA VAL A 819 35.59 4.37 -21.30
C VAL A 819 34.70 5.18 -20.32
N GLU A 820 33.52 4.66 -19.95
CA GLU A 820 32.60 5.31 -18.99
C GLU A 820 32.08 4.31 -17.94
N GLU A 821 32.61 4.38 -16.72
CA GLU A 821 32.26 3.47 -15.62
C GLU A 821 30.97 3.87 -14.87
N ASN A 822 30.61 5.15 -14.91
CA ASN A 822 29.42 5.72 -14.28
C ASN A 822 28.92 6.88 -15.14
N PRO A 823 28.31 6.65 -16.31
CA PRO A 823 27.67 7.73 -17.05
C PRO A 823 26.49 8.30 -16.24
N TRP A 824 26.11 9.56 -16.48
CA TRP A 824 24.96 10.14 -15.78
C TRP A 824 23.61 9.50 -16.18
N ARG A 825 23.58 8.84 -17.34
CA ARG A 825 22.48 7.97 -17.79
C ARG A 825 23.00 6.86 -18.70
N GLY A 826 22.34 5.71 -18.69
CA GLY A 826 22.61 4.60 -19.61
C GLY A 826 22.33 4.99 -21.06
N TYR A 827 23.03 4.34 -21.98
CA TYR A 827 22.88 4.50 -23.42
C TYR A 827 23.21 3.19 -24.15
N GLU A 828 22.67 3.03 -25.35
CA GLU A 828 22.76 1.81 -26.15
C GLU A 828 24.07 1.71 -26.95
N GLU A 829 24.27 0.59 -27.65
CA GLU A 829 25.44 0.42 -28.51
C GLU A 829 25.48 1.49 -29.61
N GLY A 830 26.63 2.16 -29.75
CA GLY A 830 26.80 3.32 -30.66
C GLY A 830 26.23 4.64 -30.12
N GLY A 831 25.55 4.60 -28.97
CA GLY A 831 24.98 5.73 -28.25
C GLY A 831 26.00 6.51 -27.41
N ASP A 832 25.53 7.57 -26.77
CA ASP A 832 26.26 8.30 -25.74
C ASP A 832 25.26 8.96 -24.78
N THR A 833 25.75 9.64 -23.74
CA THR A 833 24.82 10.27 -22.80
C THR A 833 24.07 11.48 -23.38
N PHE A 834 24.40 12.01 -24.56
CA PHE A 834 23.66 13.08 -25.22
C PHE A 834 22.53 12.52 -26.10
N GLU A 835 22.78 11.44 -26.83
CA GLU A 835 21.84 10.68 -27.65
C GLU A 835 21.89 9.19 -27.26
N PRO A 836 21.04 8.77 -26.29
CA PRO A 836 21.16 7.46 -25.65
C PRO A 836 20.40 6.33 -26.36
N ASP A 837 19.37 6.66 -27.13
CA ASP A 837 18.54 5.76 -27.94
C ASP A 837 19.16 5.71 -29.35
N THR A 838 19.83 4.62 -29.67
CA THR A 838 20.54 4.41 -30.96
C THR A 838 20.32 3.02 -31.56
N MET A 839 19.51 2.21 -30.91
CA MET A 839 18.99 0.94 -31.39
C MET A 839 17.46 0.99 -31.34
N ALA A 840 16.82 0.23 -32.22
CA ALA A 840 15.39 0.00 -32.20
C ALA A 840 15.10 -1.48 -32.02
N GLU A 841 14.02 -1.73 -31.31
CA GLU A 841 13.31 -2.98 -31.30
C GLU A 841 12.75 -3.30 -32.70
N SER A 842 13.07 -4.48 -33.22
CA SER A 842 12.44 -5.01 -34.43
C SER A 842 10.94 -5.22 -34.21
N LYS A 843 10.10 -4.51 -34.98
CA LYS A 843 8.63 -4.66 -34.95
C LYS A 843 8.10 -6.07 -35.24
N GLN A 844 8.93 -6.94 -35.81
CA GLN A 844 8.54 -8.33 -36.10
C GLN A 844 9.10 -9.32 -35.10
N ALA A 845 10.27 -9.06 -34.52
CA ALA A 845 10.95 -10.01 -33.64
C ALA A 845 10.97 -9.60 -32.15
N GLY A 846 10.64 -8.36 -31.82
CA GLY A 846 10.62 -7.86 -30.44
C GLY A 846 12.01 -7.79 -29.78
N VAL A 847 13.06 -7.53 -30.56
CA VAL A 847 14.46 -7.49 -30.10
C VAL A 847 15.24 -6.28 -30.64
N ASP A 848 16.12 -5.70 -29.82
CA ASP A 848 16.94 -4.50 -30.14
C ASP A 848 18.09 -4.81 -31.11
N VAL A 849 17.78 -4.85 -32.40
CA VAL A 849 18.78 -5.19 -33.43
C VAL A 849 18.77 -4.24 -34.61
N VAL A 850 17.87 -3.26 -34.65
CA VAL A 850 17.74 -2.31 -35.75
C VAL A 850 18.57 -1.07 -35.43
N PRO A 851 19.67 -0.77 -36.15
CA PRO A 851 20.49 0.40 -35.83
C PRO A 851 19.79 1.72 -36.18
N SER A 852 20.01 2.73 -35.35
CA SER A 852 19.38 4.05 -35.44
C SER A 852 20.46 5.13 -35.41
N PRO A 853 21.06 5.44 -36.58
CA PRO A 853 22.28 6.24 -36.63
C PRO A 853 22.06 7.68 -36.17
N LYS A 854 22.97 8.19 -35.34
CA LYS A 854 22.97 9.59 -34.89
C LYS A 854 22.87 10.57 -36.06
N GLY A 855 21.88 11.47 -35.99
CA GLY A 855 21.68 12.52 -37.00
C GLY A 855 21.09 12.04 -38.34
N ALA A 856 20.73 10.76 -38.47
CA ALA A 856 19.78 10.35 -39.49
C ALA A 856 18.43 11.05 -39.18
N GLY A 857 17.77 11.65 -40.18
CA GLY A 857 16.54 12.41 -39.97
C GLY A 857 15.36 11.55 -39.47
N GLU A 858 14.14 12.06 -39.62
CA GLU A 858 12.88 11.49 -39.07
C GLU A 858 12.49 10.07 -39.50
N VAL A 859 13.28 9.36 -40.33
CA VAL A 859 12.82 8.20 -41.10
C VAL A 859 13.57 6.89 -40.74
N THR A 860 14.46 6.87 -39.74
CA THR A 860 15.12 5.61 -39.33
C THR A 860 15.30 5.49 -37.81
N GLY A 861 14.47 4.66 -37.17
CA GLY A 861 14.93 3.73 -36.12
C GLY A 861 14.81 4.09 -34.64
N HIS A 862 14.41 5.28 -34.20
CA HIS A 862 14.32 5.52 -32.75
C HIS A 862 13.00 5.00 -32.19
N ASP A 863 13.04 4.00 -31.31
CA ASP A 863 11.85 3.40 -30.67
C ASP A 863 11.51 4.03 -29.30
N GLY A 864 12.37 4.94 -28.82
CA GLY A 864 12.17 5.69 -27.60
C GLY A 864 12.40 4.89 -26.33
N VAL A 865 13.00 3.71 -26.41
CA VAL A 865 13.32 2.85 -25.27
C VAL A 865 14.82 2.63 -25.22
N VAL A 866 15.47 3.12 -24.16
CA VAL A 866 16.91 2.92 -23.97
C VAL A 866 17.13 1.60 -23.25
N ILE A 867 17.88 0.67 -23.84
CA ILE A 867 18.26 -0.63 -23.26
C ILE A 867 17.02 -1.46 -22.92
N THR A 868 16.46 -2.20 -23.89
CA THR A 868 15.40 -3.17 -23.56
C THR A 868 15.93 -4.37 -22.78
N ILE A 869 15.03 -5.29 -22.43
CA ILE A 869 15.34 -6.44 -21.57
C ILE A 869 16.40 -7.37 -22.19
N ALA A 870 16.41 -7.55 -23.52
CA ALA A 870 17.42 -8.37 -24.19
C ALA A 870 18.81 -7.70 -24.15
N ALA A 871 18.84 -6.37 -24.34
CA ALA A 871 20.04 -5.56 -24.27
C ALA A 871 20.65 -5.52 -22.85
N GLN A 872 19.83 -5.69 -21.80
CA GLN A 872 20.27 -5.73 -20.41
C GLN A 872 21.36 -6.78 -20.16
N PHE A 873 21.22 -7.98 -20.73
CA PHE A 873 22.14 -9.10 -20.52
C PHE A 873 23.59 -8.79 -20.93
N ALA A 874 23.77 -7.87 -21.88
CA ALA A 874 25.10 -7.47 -22.35
C ALA A 874 25.58 -6.15 -21.74
N GLN A 875 24.68 -5.28 -21.26
CA GLN A 875 25.00 -3.89 -20.92
C GLN A 875 24.90 -3.55 -19.42
N THR A 876 24.33 -4.43 -18.61
CA THR A 876 24.10 -4.19 -17.18
C THR A 876 24.72 -5.27 -16.29
N THR A 877 24.80 -4.99 -14.99
CA THR A 877 25.17 -5.95 -13.94
C THR A 877 24.03 -6.01 -12.93
N SER A 878 23.41 -7.18 -12.81
CA SER A 878 22.34 -7.41 -11.84
C SER A 878 22.87 -7.45 -10.42
N LYS A 879 22.11 -6.87 -9.49
CA LYS A 879 22.37 -6.89 -8.05
C LYS A 879 21.12 -7.39 -7.33
N SER A 880 21.29 -8.30 -6.37
CA SER A 880 20.19 -8.83 -5.57
C SER A 880 19.86 -7.92 -4.38
N GLY A 881 18.66 -8.11 -3.81
CA GLY A 881 18.22 -7.44 -2.59
C GLY A 881 19.22 -7.60 -1.45
N SER A 882 19.79 -8.80 -1.28
CA SER A 882 20.82 -9.08 -0.27
C SER A 882 22.10 -8.26 -0.47
N GLN A 883 22.50 -8.02 -1.72
CA GLN A 883 23.70 -7.22 -2.01
C GLN A 883 23.44 -5.73 -1.78
N ILE A 884 22.22 -5.27 -2.00
CA ILE A 884 21.79 -3.90 -1.70
C ILE A 884 21.72 -3.72 -0.18
N ASP A 885 21.06 -4.64 0.53
CA ASP A 885 20.99 -4.68 2.00
C ASP A 885 22.39 -4.59 2.66
N GLU A 886 23.34 -5.41 2.21
CA GLU A 886 24.72 -5.40 2.74
C GLU A 886 25.47 -4.08 2.44
N ALA A 887 25.09 -3.37 1.37
CA ALA A 887 25.76 -2.15 0.95
C ALA A 887 25.13 -0.87 1.52
N LEU A 888 23.89 -0.94 2.01
CA LEU A 888 23.19 0.21 2.55
C LEU A 888 23.49 0.41 4.04
N GLU A 889 23.48 1.67 4.43
CA GLU A 889 23.46 2.13 5.81
C GLU A 889 22.10 2.83 6.05
N ASN A 890 22.00 3.76 7.01
CA ASN A 890 20.80 4.57 7.17
C ASN A 890 20.62 5.53 5.98
N ILE A 891 19.48 5.47 5.29
CA ILE A 891 19.13 6.40 4.20
C ILE A 891 18.21 7.55 4.65
N HIS A 892 17.92 7.64 5.95
CA HIS A 892 17.34 8.80 6.64
C HIS A 892 16.02 9.36 6.07
N SER A 893 14.95 8.57 6.09
CA SER A 893 13.63 8.99 5.57
C SER A 893 13.63 9.41 4.09
N ALA A 894 14.54 8.85 3.28
CA ALA A 894 14.52 9.05 1.84
C ALA A 894 13.27 8.42 1.21
N GLY A 895 12.71 9.09 0.20
CA GLY A 895 11.68 8.49 -0.66
C GLY A 895 12.27 7.56 -1.72
N VAL A 896 11.53 6.55 -2.15
CA VAL A 896 11.91 5.68 -3.27
C VAL A 896 10.82 5.66 -4.34
N VAL A 897 11.20 5.90 -5.59
CA VAL A 897 10.31 5.73 -6.75
C VAL A 897 11.03 4.82 -7.74
N ALA A 898 10.47 3.64 -7.99
CA ALA A 898 11.07 2.62 -8.81
C ALA A 898 10.24 2.37 -10.08
N GLY A 899 10.88 2.46 -11.24
CA GLY A 899 10.37 1.90 -12.50
C GLY A 899 10.77 0.44 -12.73
N SER A 900 11.54 -0.17 -11.81
CA SER A 900 11.88 -1.59 -11.88
C SER A 900 10.69 -2.47 -11.52
N CYS A 901 10.41 -3.44 -12.38
CA CYS A 901 9.31 -4.38 -12.20
C CYS A 901 9.59 -5.47 -11.14
N LEU A 902 8.54 -6.06 -10.58
CA LEU A 902 8.54 -7.28 -9.76
C LEU A 902 9.33 -7.19 -8.44
N ILE A 903 9.74 -5.99 -8.01
CA ILE A 903 10.58 -5.83 -6.82
C ILE A 903 9.78 -5.71 -5.52
N ALA A 904 8.47 -5.39 -5.58
CA ALA A 904 7.65 -5.31 -4.37
C ALA A 904 7.44 -6.69 -3.72
N TYR A 905 7.28 -6.70 -2.40
CA TYR A 905 7.21 -7.92 -1.57
C TYR A 905 8.38 -8.87 -1.82
N THR A 906 9.58 -8.31 -1.92
CA THR A 906 10.84 -9.04 -1.93
C THR A 906 11.74 -8.53 -0.79
N PRO A 907 12.77 -9.28 -0.39
CA PRO A 907 13.82 -8.76 0.49
C PRO A 907 14.36 -7.39 0.08
N LEU A 908 14.54 -7.10 -1.22
CA LEU A 908 14.94 -5.77 -1.70
C LEU A 908 13.98 -4.66 -1.22
N HIS A 909 12.68 -4.86 -1.39
CA HIS A 909 11.67 -3.91 -0.90
C HIS A 909 11.84 -3.66 0.60
N MET A 910 11.88 -4.73 1.39
CA MET A 910 11.96 -4.61 2.85
C MET A 910 13.32 -4.06 3.32
N SER A 911 14.41 -4.33 2.62
CA SER A 911 15.72 -3.71 2.89
C SER A 911 15.63 -2.20 2.75
N LEU A 912 15.00 -1.67 1.69
CA LEU A 912 14.85 -0.22 1.55
C LEU A 912 14.02 0.40 2.69
N VAL A 913 12.96 -0.27 3.14
CA VAL A 913 12.16 0.15 4.31
C VAL A 913 13.02 0.19 5.58
N ARG A 914 13.69 -0.94 5.87
CA ARG A 914 14.50 -1.14 7.07
C ARG A 914 15.73 -0.24 7.10
N HIS A 915 16.24 0.18 5.95
CA HIS A 915 17.34 1.14 5.89
C HIS A 915 16.87 2.60 6.05
N GLY A 916 15.57 2.84 6.17
CA GLY A 916 15.02 4.14 6.53
C GLY A 916 14.20 4.81 5.44
N SER A 917 13.77 4.10 4.38
CA SER A 917 12.82 4.66 3.43
C SER A 917 11.50 5.02 4.12
N VAL A 918 10.99 6.24 3.89
CA VAL A 918 9.70 6.68 4.45
C VAL A 918 8.52 6.34 3.54
N PHE A 919 8.76 6.22 2.23
CA PHE A 919 7.75 5.82 1.27
C PHE A 919 8.38 5.16 0.04
N GLN A 920 7.63 4.30 -0.63
CA GLN A 920 8.04 3.63 -1.86
C GLN A 920 6.89 3.57 -2.87
N VAL A 921 7.14 3.94 -4.11
CA VAL A 921 6.24 3.68 -5.25
C VAL A 921 6.93 2.62 -6.10
N ILE A 922 6.48 1.37 -5.98
CA ILE A 922 7.16 0.19 -6.53
C ILE A 922 6.16 -0.85 -7.04
N ASP A 923 6.57 -1.68 -7.99
CA ASP A 923 5.66 -2.61 -8.67
C ASP A 923 5.75 -4.05 -8.12
N PRO A 924 4.64 -4.67 -7.69
CA PRO A 924 4.56 -6.10 -7.41
C PRO A 924 4.56 -6.97 -8.68
N TRP A 925 4.16 -6.41 -9.82
CA TRP A 925 3.95 -7.08 -11.10
C TRP A 925 4.96 -6.63 -12.16
N LEU A 926 4.75 -7.05 -13.39
CA LEU A 926 5.45 -6.48 -14.54
C LEU A 926 4.99 -5.04 -14.73
N THR A 927 5.94 -4.17 -15.05
CA THR A 927 5.68 -2.76 -15.35
C THR A 927 5.90 -2.53 -16.83
N SER A 928 4.92 -1.88 -17.45
CA SER A 928 4.99 -1.48 -18.83
C SER A 928 5.83 -0.21 -19.00
N TRP A 929 6.20 0.12 -20.23
CA TRP A 929 6.99 1.32 -20.53
C TRP A 929 6.22 2.62 -20.32
N TYR A 930 4.89 2.53 -20.27
CA TYR A 930 4.02 3.69 -20.20
C TYR A 930 3.92 4.26 -18.80
N CYS A 931 4.23 3.47 -17.76
CA CYS A 931 4.51 3.92 -16.40
C CYS A 931 5.49 5.10 -16.36
N ALA A 932 6.35 5.23 -17.37
CA ALA A 932 7.22 6.40 -17.51
C ALA A 932 6.46 7.72 -17.42
N PHE A 933 5.24 7.78 -17.94
CA PHE A 933 4.41 8.97 -17.84
C PHE A 933 3.96 9.24 -16.40
N ALA A 934 3.55 8.21 -15.64
CA ALA A 934 3.25 8.35 -14.22
C ALA A 934 4.48 8.80 -13.40
N ILE A 935 5.66 8.24 -13.67
CA ILE A 935 6.93 8.66 -13.04
C ILE A 935 7.26 10.12 -13.41
N ALA A 936 7.03 10.53 -14.65
CA ALA A 936 7.25 11.88 -15.12
C ALA A 936 6.32 12.89 -14.44
N THR A 937 5.04 12.54 -14.22
CA THR A 937 4.04 13.40 -13.57
C THR A 937 4.11 13.35 -12.03
N PHE A 938 4.69 12.32 -11.44
CA PHE A 938 4.85 12.25 -9.98
C PHE A 938 5.55 13.51 -9.41
N GLY A 939 6.68 13.91 -10.01
CA GLY A 939 7.38 15.14 -9.61
C GLY A 939 6.61 16.44 -9.90
N ARG A 940 5.78 16.44 -10.95
CA ARG A 940 4.90 17.56 -11.32
C ARG A 940 3.85 17.81 -10.23
N ASP A 941 3.28 16.74 -9.72
CA ASP A 941 2.16 16.78 -8.77
C ASP A 941 2.67 17.15 -7.37
N LEU A 942 3.81 16.61 -6.94
CA LEU A 942 4.53 17.09 -5.76
C LEU A 942 4.87 18.60 -5.85
N ALA A 943 5.35 19.06 -7.01
CA ALA A 943 5.65 20.47 -7.24
C ALA A 943 4.38 21.36 -7.17
N SER A 944 3.21 20.78 -7.41
CA SER A 944 1.90 21.44 -7.30
C SER A 944 1.38 21.51 -5.86
N GLY A 945 2.04 20.82 -4.92
CA GLY A 945 1.68 20.80 -3.50
C GLY A 945 0.87 19.57 -3.09
N ASP A 946 0.80 18.56 -3.94
CA ASP A 946 0.12 17.30 -3.62
C ASP A 946 0.92 16.48 -2.59
N THR A 947 0.23 15.62 -1.84
CA THR A 947 0.86 14.55 -1.04
C THR A 947 1.49 13.50 -1.95
N VAL A 948 2.31 12.62 -1.39
CA VAL A 948 2.86 11.48 -2.14
C VAL A 948 1.75 10.56 -2.64
N GLY A 949 0.73 10.29 -1.81
CA GLY A 949 -0.42 9.47 -2.18
C GLY A 949 -1.21 10.09 -3.33
N GLU A 950 -1.50 11.39 -3.27
CA GLU A 950 -2.20 12.12 -4.34
C GLU A 950 -1.40 12.10 -5.66
N ALA A 951 -0.07 12.28 -5.59
CA ALA A 951 0.80 12.22 -6.77
C ALA A 951 0.84 10.81 -7.38
N TYR A 952 0.80 9.76 -6.56
CA TYR A 952 0.67 8.38 -7.02
C TYR A 952 -0.70 8.14 -7.69
N GLU A 953 -1.80 8.53 -7.05
CA GLU A 953 -3.17 8.34 -7.56
C GLU A 953 -3.34 9.00 -8.94
N LYS A 954 -2.93 10.27 -9.06
CA LYS A 954 -2.98 11.00 -10.34
C LYS A 954 -2.08 10.37 -11.40
N GLY A 955 -0.92 9.85 -11.00
CA GLY A 955 -0.02 9.11 -11.89
C GLY A 955 -0.68 7.84 -12.44
N ILE A 956 -1.29 7.01 -11.59
CA ILE A 956 -1.99 5.79 -11.99
C ILE A 956 -3.17 6.08 -12.90
N ARG A 957 -3.94 7.15 -12.65
CA ARG A 957 -5.04 7.57 -13.53
C ARG A 957 -4.60 7.76 -14.98
N HIS A 958 -3.36 8.20 -15.22
CA HIS A 958 -2.86 8.38 -16.58
C HIS A 958 -2.56 7.05 -17.29
N VAL A 959 -2.14 6.02 -16.57
CA VAL A 959 -1.48 4.84 -17.15
C VAL A 959 -2.19 3.51 -16.89
N GLY A 960 -3.19 3.45 -16.00
CA GLY A 960 -3.82 2.21 -15.57
C GLY A 960 -5.34 2.25 -15.47
N ILE A 961 -5.92 1.09 -15.17
CA ILE A 961 -7.36 0.92 -14.91
C ILE A 961 -7.70 1.55 -13.55
N GLU A 962 -8.77 2.33 -13.47
CA GLU A 962 -9.40 2.68 -12.18
C GLU A 962 -10.65 1.81 -12.04
N TYR A 963 -10.52 0.72 -11.28
CA TYR A 963 -11.49 -0.37 -11.26
C TYR A 963 -12.90 0.08 -10.84
N LEU A 964 -13.00 1.12 -10.00
CA LEU A 964 -14.26 1.57 -9.42
C LEU A 964 -14.85 2.83 -10.09
N THR A 965 -14.11 3.53 -10.94
CA THR A 965 -14.61 4.74 -11.66
C THR A 965 -15.23 4.41 -13.02
N GLY A 966 -15.00 3.20 -13.52
CA GLY A 966 -15.38 2.78 -14.87
C GLY A 966 -14.39 3.25 -15.96
N GLN A 967 -13.28 3.89 -15.58
CA GLN A 967 -12.16 4.11 -16.49
C GLN A 967 -11.55 2.76 -16.88
N TRP A 968 -11.67 2.42 -18.17
CA TRP A 968 -11.04 1.23 -18.73
C TRP A 968 -9.64 1.57 -19.22
N TRP A 969 -8.76 0.57 -19.20
CA TRP A 969 -7.47 0.66 -19.87
C TRP A 969 -7.08 -0.66 -20.54
N TRP A 970 -6.24 -0.60 -21.56
CA TRP A 970 -5.80 -1.78 -22.31
C TRP A 970 -4.63 -2.50 -21.64
N ASP A 971 -3.81 -1.73 -20.90
CA ASP A 971 -2.66 -2.20 -20.14
C ASP A 971 -3.10 -2.50 -18.70
N ILE A 972 -3.22 -3.78 -18.39
CA ILE A 972 -3.54 -4.37 -17.10
C ILE A 972 -2.30 -4.62 -16.25
N TYR A 973 -1.09 -4.51 -16.79
CA TYR A 973 0.14 -4.66 -16.00
C TYR A 973 0.53 -3.37 -15.25
N GLU A 974 -0.04 -2.23 -15.61
CA GLU A 974 0.12 -0.95 -14.90
C GLU A 974 -0.57 -0.94 -13.52
N ASN A 975 0.03 -1.69 -12.59
CA ASN A 975 -0.42 -1.93 -11.22
C ASN A 975 0.66 -1.60 -10.18
N VAL A 976 1.42 -0.52 -10.39
CA VAL A 976 2.31 0.01 -9.34
C VAL A 976 1.52 0.28 -8.07
N VAL A 977 2.12 0.04 -6.91
CA VAL A 977 1.49 0.26 -5.59
C VAL A 977 2.27 1.29 -4.81
N TYR A 978 1.56 2.11 -4.05
CA TYR A 978 2.13 3.04 -3.10
C TYR A 978 2.25 2.41 -1.70
N PHE A 979 3.48 2.32 -1.20
CA PHE A 979 3.83 1.88 0.14
C PHE A 979 4.27 3.09 0.96
N GLY A 980 3.46 3.49 1.91
CA GLY A 980 3.61 4.71 2.68
C GLY A 980 2.24 5.24 3.10
N ASP A 981 2.27 6.32 3.85
CA ASP A 981 1.06 6.99 4.31
C ASP A 981 0.48 7.88 3.20
N PRO A 982 -0.82 7.76 2.83
CA PRO A 982 -1.43 8.53 1.74
C PRO A 982 -1.32 10.05 1.91
N GLU A 983 -1.25 10.53 3.15
CA GLU A 983 -1.18 11.95 3.46
C GLU A 983 0.25 12.50 3.56
N LEU A 984 1.27 11.66 3.36
CA LEU A 984 2.67 12.05 3.51
C LEU A 984 3.03 13.21 2.58
N ARG A 985 3.47 14.33 3.17
CA ARG A 985 4.02 15.50 2.46
C ARG A 985 5.53 15.52 2.56
N LEU A 986 6.22 15.62 1.41
CA LEU A 986 7.68 15.65 1.37
C LEU A 986 8.25 17.03 1.66
N TYR A 987 9.33 17.05 2.43
CA TYR A 987 10.06 18.28 2.70
C TYR A 987 10.79 18.73 1.44
N SER A 988 10.42 19.89 0.90
CA SER A 988 11.15 20.51 -0.22
C SER A 988 11.43 21.98 0.07
N PRO A 989 12.46 22.59 -0.55
CA PRO A 989 12.67 24.03 -0.43
C PRO A 989 11.49 24.89 -0.91
N LEU A 990 10.66 24.39 -1.84
CA LEU A 990 9.43 25.06 -2.26
C LEU A 990 8.32 24.97 -1.19
N HIS A 991 8.14 23.78 -0.62
CA HIS A 991 7.12 23.47 0.39
C HIS A 991 7.79 23.16 1.74
N SER A 992 8.61 24.10 2.23
CA SER A 992 9.44 23.90 3.43
C SER A 992 8.70 24.26 4.71
N TRP A 993 9.03 23.57 5.80
CA TRP A 993 8.68 23.97 7.17
C TRP A 993 9.93 24.11 8.05
N GLU A 994 9.77 24.76 9.21
CA GLU A 994 10.83 24.79 10.22
C GLU A 994 10.84 23.48 11.00
N LYS A 995 12.04 23.03 11.41
CA LYS A 995 12.19 21.82 12.23
C LYS A 995 11.34 21.94 13.51
N PRO A 996 10.36 21.06 13.73
CA PRO A 996 9.53 21.13 14.92
C PRO A 996 10.36 20.88 16.19
N VAL A 997 9.92 21.50 17.29
CA VAL A 997 10.61 21.39 18.59
C VAL A 997 9.85 20.42 19.48
N ALA A 998 10.52 19.35 19.90
CA ALA A 998 9.96 18.42 20.86
C ALA A 998 9.95 18.99 22.29
N ILE A 999 8.83 18.82 22.98
CA ILE A 999 8.63 19.23 24.39
C ILE A 999 9.15 18.18 25.36
N SER A 1000 9.32 18.54 26.63
CA SER A 1000 9.74 17.58 27.65
C SER A 1000 8.59 16.63 28.05
N PRO A 1001 8.89 15.41 28.53
CA PRO A 1001 7.86 14.51 29.07
C PRO A 1001 7.04 15.13 30.21
N GLU A 1002 7.63 16.01 31.03
CA GLU A 1002 6.90 16.71 32.10
C GLU A 1002 5.90 17.74 31.57
N GLU A 1003 6.23 18.43 30.48
CA GLU A 1003 5.33 19.35 29.78
C GLU A 1003 4.16 18.58 29.18
N ALA A 1004 4.44 17.49 28.47
CA ALA A 1004 3.42 16.58 27.94
C ALA A 1004 2.52 16.01 29.05
N GLN A 1005 3.10 15.56 30.16
CA GLN A 1005 2.33 15.03 31.30
C GLN A 1005 1.43 16.10 31.95
N ALA A 1006 1.74 17.40 31.82
CA ALA A 1006 0.84 18.45 32.28
C ALA A 1006 -0.40 18.64 31.39
N MET A 1007 -0.34 18.16 30.13
CA MET A 1007 -1.44 18.16 29.16
C MET A 1007 -2.31 16.89 29.30
N VAL A 1008 -1.75 15.80 29.80
CA VAL A 1008 -2.47 14.59 30.19
C VAL A 1008 -3.47 14.92 31.33
N ALA A 1009 -4.76 14.99 30.99
CA ALA A 1009 -5.90 15.28 31.87
C ALA A 1009 -5.84 16.61 32.67
N GLY A 1010 -5.95 17.72 31.94
CA GLY A 1010 -6.34 19.04 32.46
C GLY A 1010 -7.84 19.37 32.38
N THR A 1011 -8.73 18.43 32.03
CA THR A 1011 -10.19 18.67 31.85
C THR A 1011 -10.98 18.51 33.16
N GLY A 1012 -10.54 19.22 34.19
CA GLY A 1012 -11.41 19.62 35.27
C GLY A 1012 -11.95 21.01 34.96
N ALA A 1013 -13.27 21.15 34.73
CA ALA A 1013 -13.94 22.41 35.02
C ALA A 1013 -13.32 22.99 36.28
N VAL A 1014 -12.80 24.22 36.18
CA VAL A 1014 -12.23 24.96 37.31
C VAL A 1014 -13.12 24.67 38.50
N ASP A 1015 -12.60 23.94 39.48
CA ASP A 1015 -13.25 23.84 40.76
C ASP A 1015 -13.47 25.30 41.17
N GLU A 1016 -14.72 25.76 41.19
CA GLU A 1016 -15.11 27.06 41.76
C GLU A 1016 -14.88 27.04 43.28
N THR A 1017 -13.87 26.34 43.76
CA THR A 1017 -13.25 26.63 45.03
C THR A 1017 -12.46 27.91 44.81
N PRO A 1018 -12.93 29.07 45.32
CA PRO A 1018 -12.18 30.30 45.19
C PRO A 1018 -10.74 30.05 45.62
N GLY A 1019 -9.78 30.23 44.70
CA GLY A 1019 -8.37 30.03 44.98
C GLY A 1019 -7.98 30.78 46.26
N PHE A 1020 -6.92 30.36 46.94
CA PHE A 1020 -6.49 30.94 48.22
C PHE A 1020 -6.45 32.49 48.21
N GLY A 1021 -6.22 33.10 47.04
CA GLY A 1021 -6.36 34.54 46.78
C GLY A 1021 -7.79 35.11 46.90
N ALA A 1022 -8.82 34.43 46.39
CA ALA A 1022 -10.22 34.84 46.54
C ALA A 1022 -10.73 34.63 47.98
N VAL A 1023 -10.27 33.59 48.69
CA VAL A 1023 -10.47 33.46 50.15
C VAL A 1023 -9.79 34.59 50.92
N LEU A 1024 -8.58 35.00 50.51
CA LEU A 1024 -7.89 36.16 51.08
C LEU A 1024 -8.60 37.48 50.78
N ILE A 1025 -9.20 37.64 49.60
CA ILE A 1025 -9.99 38.83 49.24
C ILE A 1025 -11.27 38.89 50.08
N VAL A 1026 -12.00 37.77 50.24
CA VAL A 1026 -13.18 37.70 51.10
C VAL A 1026 -12.81 37.92 52.57
N ALA A 1027 -11.70 37.36 53.03
CA ALA A 1027 -11.19 37.59 54.39
C ALA A 1027 -10.74 39.05 54.61
N ALA A 1028 -10.11 39.67 53.63
CA ALA A 1028 -9.70 41.08 53.67
C ALA A 1028 -10.91 42.03 53.63
N LEU A 1029 -11.93 41.71 52.83
CA LEU A 1029 -13.20 42.44 52.78
C LEU A 1029 -13.98 42.27 54.09
N ALA A 1030 -13.99 41.07 54.69
CA ALA A 1030 -14.58 40.82 56.00
C ALA A 1030 -13.83 41.55 57.13
N MET A 1031 -12.49 41.61 57.07
CA MET A 1031 -11.66 42.40 57.99
C MET A 1031 -11.92 43.90 57.83
N MET A 1032 -12.04 44.41 56.60
CA MET A 1032 -12.38 45.81 56.33
C MET A 1032 -13.79 46.15 56.82
N ALA A 1033 -14.77 45.25 56.61
CA ALA A 1033 -16.11 45.41 57.14
C ALA A 1033 -16.08 45.47 58.67
N ALA A 1034 -15.40 44.54 59.35
CA ALA A 1034 -15.25 44.53 60.81
C ALA A 1034 -14.53 45.77 61.36
N LEU A 1035 -13.47 46.25 60.70
CA LEU A 1035 -12.78 47.49 61.05
C LEU A 1035 -13.64 48.75 60.84
N MET A 1036 -14.54 48.73 59.85
CA MET A 1036 -15.53 49.80 59.64
C MET A 1036 -16.67 49.76 60.68
N THR A 1037 -17.08 48.58 61.16
CA THR A 1037 -18.07 48.46 62.24
C THR A 1037 -17.51 48.88 63.60
N VAL A 1038 -16.23 48.63 63.86
CA VAL A 1038 -15.54 49.07 65.10
C VAL A 1038 -15.31 50.59 65.13
N ARG A 1039 -15.29 51.26 63.98
CA ARG A 1039 -15.20 52.73 63.88
C ARG A 1039 -16.53 53.47 64.05
N LYS A 1040 -17.66 52.78 64.16
CA LYS A 1040 -19.00 53.35 64.38
C LYS A 1040 -19.49 53.25 65.84
N ARG A 1041 -18.61 52.93 66.78
CA ARG A 1041 -18.84 53.07 68.23
C ARG A 1041 -17.89 54.07 68.86
#